data_AF-G2Y8D3-F1
#
_entry.id   AF-G2Y8D3-F1
#
_cell.length_a   1.000
_cell.length_b   1.000
_cell.length_c   1.000
_cell.angle_alpha   90.00
_cell.angle_beta   90.00
_cell.angle_gamma   90.00
#
_symmetry.space_group_name_H-M   'P 1'
#
loop_
_entity.id
_entity.type
_entity.pdbx_description
1 polymer ?
#
loop_
_entity_poly.entity_id
_entity_poly.type
_entity_poly.pdbx_seq_one_letter_code
_entity_poly.pdbx_strand_id
1 'polypeptide(L)'
;MATSDGVAVEVHGTTQLPNSILSWYDETRPMWIDLVGDYAGKELFLLEGDSLLRECFADERIDFQDGFQLLHAVYVVERFLENLVKRHCNFHIAFFEENRQLCVPPGVKSTRRARYLLARTAIRQHLHHKLPLSHPEIVINTFPSLESKEFSDYLHVTPIHFVMSHDGAATAKQPRSSKEAKTILRGLIWFFNSQKLNIALINRIEFIDSKVFTMIVESMTVSSQRKLLISSKFTKDIEEARVEFAKDSQPDSSSGMPSIDDETTQKLSAASAKIHLSERSCVSVLSASHILKENTSDTFFASALILQSVMLNQIPLSKRRFPSVEFDNDFEKEITSFLSLFADAAQAILNDPTWSKFVETNEISRDSHDLIDGRLFRVVIQAMCDESLDPFPQSIQDEWLVLCNLTKELSSQELSLDKSVDLSSVKVTPCEDSDSSSDDLTVLPFTNAVFNKHLECIHVETDSSLSTKFGTMKLYRETSHWHNHKKPLITKAPVAQKVSKWRNPLRTNQFYMSEMTSYAASLTGAKGKALEPETIVVGPKQLVKVAEEKPSKSSKVEKPASKSKKEAPADNKKPASNAKKGTKKGGGLSAADQIRAANLEKKGDTETDKAFLAWSMIMKDLDLTSNDENRYLRAKQYLNNLDNARTKILEGDINTFILQCLLSWWAGYCKQNKKIDGYHVVALIWTTVRSICTTSAPITKEIIQHVEKICKLVGISDAFSSPKILGADRKLSFAFKYPPPTLSLKIDISQSEFQLEHCGPYMDRMLDAKPDPRVSSFVPDGWQRDVLDQLDANKSVFVVAPTSAGKTFISFYAMEQILRADNDGVLVYVAPTKALVNQIAAEVQGRFSKRFPQAGKGVWAIHTRDYRVNNSTGCQILVTVPHILQIMLLSPTNAKSWAPRVKRIIFDEIHSIGQSEDGVVWEQLLLLSPCPIIALSATVGT
;
A
#
# COMPACT_ATOMS: atom_id res chain seq x y z
N MET A 1 -35.21 -1.35 -55.09
CA MET A 1 -36.29 -0.52 -54.50
C MET A 1 -36.28 -0.74 -53.01
N ALA A 2 -36.38 0.35 -52.24
CA ALA A 2 -36.17 0.40 -50.80
C ALA A 2 -37.28 -0.26 -49.98
N THR A 3 -36.92 -0.86 -48.84
CA THR A 3 -37.72 -1.04 -47.60
C THR A 3 -36.73 -1.41 -46.48
N SER A 4 -36.36 -0.48 -45.59
CA SER A 4 -36.92 -0.30 -44.23
C SER A 4 -36.93 -1.58 -43.39
N ASP A 5 -36.05 -1.68 -42.38
CA ASP A 5 -36.41 -2.25 -41.07
C ASP A 5 -35.41 -1.83 -39.98
N GLY A 6 -35.96 -1.65 -38.78
CA GLY A 6 -35.44 -0.79 -37.71
C GLY A 6 -34.16 -1.24 -37.01
N VAL A 7 -33.34 -0.25 -36.66
CA VAL A 7 -32.19 -0.40 -35.76
C VAL A 7 -32.70 -0.45 -34.32
N ALA A 8 -32.85 -1.66 -33.78
CA ALA A 8 -32.85 -1.88 -32.35
C ALA A 8 -31.41 -1.73 -31.83
N VAL A 9 -31.21 -0.76 -30.94
CA VAL A 9 -29.97 -0.57 -30.20
C VAL A 9 -29.90 -1.64 -29.12
N GLU A 10 -29.20 -2.75 -29.39
CA GLU A 10 -28.82 -3.70 -28.35
C GLU A 10 -27.62 -3.18 -27.56
N VAL A 11 -27.89 -2.87 -26.30
CA VAL A 11 -26.90 -2.63 -25.25
C VAL A 11 -26.33 -3.99 -24.83
N HIS A 12 -25.25 -4.42 -25.48
CA HIS A 12 -24.44 -5.56 -25.02
C HIS A 12 -22.97 -5.15 -24.86
N GLY A 13 -22.65 -4.67 -23.65
CA GLY A 13 -21.28 -4.60 -23.16
C GLY A 13 -20.90 -5.92 -22.47
N THR A 14 -20.75 -6.99 -23.25
CA THR A 14 -20.03 -8.19 -22.81
C THR A 14 -18.53 -7.90 -22.90
N THR A 15 -17.88 -7.65 -21.77
CA THR A 15 -16.40 -7.60 -21.68
C THR A 15 -15.84 -8.96 -22.10
N GLN A 16 -15.22 -9.02 -23.29
CA GLN A 16 -14.45 -10.16 -23.75
C GLN A 16 -13.30 -10.45 -22.77
N LEU A 17 -13.07 -11.72 -22.45
CA LEU A 17 -11.95 -12.15 -21.62
C LEU A 17 -10.62 -11.92 -22.37
N PRO A 18 -9.52 -11.54 -21.69
CA PRO A 18 -8.22 -11.34 -22.31
C PRO A 18 -7.69 -12.64 -22.90
N ASN A 19 -7.19 -12.58 -24.14
CA ASN A 19 -6.80 -13.76 -24.91
C ASN A 19 -5.34 -14.22 -24.67
N SER A 20 -4.50 -13.36 -24.08
CA SER A 20 -3.07 -13.61 -23.77
C SER A 20 -2.61 -12.83 -22.53
N ILE A 21 -1.49 -13.24 -21.94
CA ILE A 21 -0.94 -12.58 -20.74
C ILE A 21 -0.57 -11.11 -20.97
N LEU A 22 -0.11 -10.76 -22.18
CA LEU A 22 0.20 -9.38 -22.55
C LEU A 22 -1.06 -8.51 -22.53
N SER A 23 -2.17 -9.00 -23.10
CA SER A 23 -3.46 -8.30 -23.08
C SER A 23 -4.03 -8.16 -21.67
N TRP A 24 -3.82 -9.17 -20.81
CA TRP A 24 -4.19 -9.09 -19.40
C TRP A 24 -3.41 -7.99 -18.68
N TYR A 25 -2.09 -7.92 -18.88
CA TYR A 25 -1.26 -6.88 -18.26
C TYR A 25 -1.64 -5.48 -18.74
N ASP A 26 -1.96 -5.31 -20.04
CA ASP A 26 -2.35 -4.01 -20.60
C ASP A 26 -3.71 -3.50 -20.04
N GLU A 27 -4.54 -4.39 -19.47
CA GLU A 27 -5.76 -4.02 -18.74
C GLU A 27 -5.49 -3.59 -17.28
N THR A 28 -4.31 -3.90 -16.74
CA THR A 28 -3.93 -3.47 -15.39
C THR A 28 -3.76 -1.95 -15.34
N ARG A 29 -4.05 -1.35 -14.19
CA ARG A 29 -3.94 0.09 -13.96
C ARG A 29 -2.97 0.34 -12.82
N PRO A 30 -1.66 0.28 -13.07
CA PRO A 30 -0.69 0.52 -12.02
C PRO A 30 -0.81 1.95 -11.48
N MET A 31 -0.60 2.11 -10.17
CA MET A 31 -0.65 3.40 -9.48
C MET A 31 0.75 3.88 -9.10
N TRP A 32 1.03 5.16 -9.33
CA TRP A 32 2.29 5.80 -8.90
C TRP A 32 2.20 6.17 -7.42
N ILE A 33 3.03 5.56 -6.58
CA ILE A 33 2.94 5.67 -5.11
C ILE A 33 4.35 5.75 -4.48
N ASP A 34 4.46 6.46 -3.35
CA ASP A 34 5.62 6.42 -2.46
C ASP A 34 5.63 5.11 -1.65
N LEU A 35 6.59 4.24 -1.97
CA LEU A 35 6.79 2.93 -1.35
C LEU A 35 6.95 3.04 0.17
N VAL A 36 7.70 4.04 0.64
CA VAL A 36 8.06 4.19 2.06
C VAL A 36 6.98 4.97 2.79
N GLY A 37 6.58 6.12 2.26
CA GLY A 37 5.65 7.03 2.95
C GLY A 37 4.18 6.62 2.88
N ASP A 38 3.72 6.08 1.74
CA ASP A 38 2.30 5.93 1.45
C ASP A 38 1.85 4.47 1.27
N TYR A 39 2.77 3.52 1.04
CA TYR A 39 2.44 2.12 0.74
C TYR A 39 2.88 1.11 1.81
N ALA A 40 4.17 0.79 1.88
CA ALA A 40 4.69 -0.34 2.66
C ALA A 40 5.37 0.06 3.97
N GLY A 41 5.83 1.30 4.14
CA GLY A 41 6.55 1.70 5.35
C GLY A 41 7.78 0.84 5.58
N LYS A 42 7.76 0.03 6.66
CA LYS A 42 8.84 -0.90 7.05
C LYS A 42 8.48 -2.38 6.83
N GLU A 43 7.38 -2.66 6.14
CA GLU A 43 6.97 -4.03 5.82
C GLU A 43 7.99 -4.73 4.93
N LEU A 44 8.21 -6.02 5.18
CA LEU A 44 9.16 -6.83 4.43
C LEU A 44 8.64 -7.09 3.02
N PHE A 45 9.47 -6.84 2.01
CA PHE A 45 9.15 -7.18 0.63
C PHE A 45 10.21 -8.05 -0.04
N LEU A 46 9.83 -8.71 -1.13
CA LEU A 46 10.75 -9.54 -1.91
C LEU A 46 11.25 -8.77 -3.11
N LEU A 47 12.57 -8.59 -3.23
CA LEU A 47 13.21 -8.06 -4.43
C LEU A 47 13.62 -9.21 -5.34
N GLU A 48 13.07 -9.24 -6.55
CA GLU A 48 13.44 -10.27 -7.52
C GLU A 48 14.80 -9.95 -8.14
N GLY A 49 15.77 -10.85 -7.94
CA GLY A 49 17.18 -10.61 -8.20
C GLY A 49 17.53 -10.46 -9.68
N ASP A 50 16.89 -11.21 -10.58
CA ASP A 50 17.14 -11.09 -12.01
C ASP A 50 16.56 -9.78 -12.58
N SER A 51 15.45 -9.30 -12.04
CA SER A 51 14.88 -7.97 -12.31
C SER A 51 15.78 -6.83 -11.81
N LEU A 52 16.37 -6.97 -10.62
CA LEU A 52 17.37 -6.03 -10.08
C LEU A 52 18.57 -5.91 -11.02
N LEU A 53 19.15 -7.05 -11.40
CA LEU A 53 20.30 -7.08 -12.31
C LEU A 53 19.94 -6.52 -13.67
N ARG A 54 18.76 -6.85 -14.21
CA ARG A 54 18.28 -6.32 -15.50
C ARG A 54 18.23 -4.80 -15.50
N GLU A 55 17.69 -4.20 -14.44
CA GLU A 55 17.62 -2.74 -14.31
C GLU A 55 19.02 -2.12 -14.20
N CYS A 56 19.88 -2.70 -13.36
CA CYS A 56 21.24 -2.19 -13.15
C CYS A 56 22.12 -2.33 -14.40
N PHE A 57 22.05 -3.46 -15.11
CA PHE A 57 22.82 -3.72 -16.33
C PHE A 57 22.37 -2.87 -17.52
N ALA A 58 21.23 -2.19 -17.41
CA ALA A 58 20.74 -1.29 -18.43
C ALA A 58 21.23 0.16 -18.24
N ASP A 59 22.07 0.42 -17.24
CA ASP A 59 22.77 1.68 -17.03
C ASP A 59 23.79 1.94 -18.14
N GLU A 60 23.63 3.07 -18.85
CA GLU A 60 24.48 3.47 -19.98
C GLU A 60 25.96 3.65 -19.60
N ARG A 61 26.27 3.82 -18.31
CA ARG A 61 27.64 4.01 -17.82
C ARG A 61 28.42 2.70 -17.71
N ILE A 62 27.75 1.54 -17.71
CA ILE A 62 28.42 0.25 -17.62
C ILE A 62 28.84 -0.21 -19.01
N ASP A 63 30.15 -0.41 -19.18
CA ASP A 63 30.70 -0.93 -20.41
C ASP A 63 30.82 -2.47 -20.34
N PHE A 64 29.75 -3.16 -20.73
CA PHE A 64 29.74 -4.61 -21.00
C PHE A 64 30.15 -4.96 -22.43
N GLN A 65 30.41 -3.96 -23.26
CA GLN A 65 30.87 -4.16 -24.63
C GLN A 65 32.37 -4.42 -24.59
N ASP A 66 33.20 -3.46 -24.94
CA ASP A 66 34.63 -3.70 -25.07
C ASP A 66 35.36 -3.67 -23.73
N GLY A 67 34.80 -2.95 -22.74
CA GLY A 67 35.39 -2.82 -21.41
C GLY A 67 35.12 -3.95 -20.43
N PHE A 68 34.12 -4.82 -20.66
CA PHE A 68 33.68 -5.90 -19.75
C PHE A 68 33.88 -5.59 -18.25
N GLN A 69 33.36 -4.45 -17.78
CA GLN A 69 33.69 -3.90 -16.47
C GLN A 69 32.87 -4.54 -15.33
N LEU A 70 33.29 -5.73 -14.89
CA LEU A 70 32.54 -6.52 -13.89
C LEU A 70 32.41 -5.78 -12.54
N LEU A 71 33.50 -5.20 -12.02
CA LEU A 71 33.49 -4.48 -10.75
C LEU A 71 32.59 -3.24 -10.78
N HIS A 72 32.49 -2.57 -11.94
CA HIS A 72 31.58 -1.44 -12.12
C HIS A 72 30.11 -1.89 -12.05
N ALA A 73 29.79 -3.05 -12.62
CA ALA A 73 28.46 -3.62 -12.52
C ALA A 73 28.07 -3.96 -11.06
N VAL A 74 29.02 -4.49 -10.28
CA VAL A 74 28.85 -4.75 -8.84
C VAL A 74 28.53 -3.44 -8.10
N TYR A 75 29.31 -2.39 -8.34
CA TYR A 75 29.09 -1.07 -7.73
C TYR A 75 27.69 -0.50 -8.04
N VAL A 76 27.20 -0.64 -9.28
CA VAL A 76 25.86 -0.14 -9.64
C VAL A 76 24.76 -0.88 -8.87
N VAL A 77 24.89 -2.19 -8.72
CA VAL A 77 23.95 -3.00 -7.92
C VAL A 77 24.02 -2.61 -6.45
N GLU A 78 25.23 -2.48 -5.88
CA GLU A 78 25.41 -2.03 -4.49
C GLU A 78 24.79 -0.65 -4.27
N ARG A 79 25.01 0.29 -5.18
CA ARG A 79 24.44 1.64 -5.10
C ARG A 79 22.91 1.62 -5.17
N PHE A 80 22.32 0.72 -5.96
CA PHE A 80 20.87 0.55 -6.00
C PHE A 80 20.33 0.06 -4.65
N LEU A 81 20.95 -1.00 -4.10
CA LEU A 81 20.57 -1.55 -2.80
C LEU A 81 20.79 -0.55 -1.65
N GLU A 82 21.90 0.19 -1.67
CA GLU A 82 22.20 1.24 -0.72
C GLU A 82 21.13 2.33 -0.71
N ASN A 83 20.56 2.67 -1.87
CA ASN A 83 19.46 3.62 -1.96
C ASN A 83 18.16 3.13 -1.29
N LEU A 84 17.90 1.82 -1.29
CA LEU A 84 16.79 1.24 -0.55
C LEU A 84 17.08 1.23 0.96
N VAL A 85 18.29 0.80 1.35
CA VAL A 85 18.71 0.74 2.76
C VAL A 85 18.71 2.13 3.41
N LYS A 86 19.24 3.15 2.72
CA LYS A 86 19.24 4.55 3.20
C LYS A 86 17.84 5.10 3.50
N ARG A 87 16.81 4.52 2.91
CA ARG A 87 15.40 4.91 3.07
C ARG A 87 14.62 3.95 3.98
N HIS A 88 15.33 3.10 4.72
CA HIS A 88 14.79 2.13 5.67
C HIS A 88 13.82 1.11 5.05
N CYS A 89 14.00 0.79 3.76
CA CYS A 89 13.30 -0.32 3.12
C CYS A 89 13.74 -1.65 3.73
N ASN A 90 12.79 -2.51 4.10
CA ASN A 90 13.05 -3.86 4.59
C ASN A 90 12.78 -4.88 3.47
N PHE A 91 13.80 -5.61 3.02
CA PHE A 91 13.65 -6.52 1.89
C PHE A 91 14.56 -7.74 1.96
N HIS A 92 14.11 -8.83 1.34
CA HIS A 92 14.94 -9.98 0.99
C HIS A 92 15.16 -10.02 -0.53
N ILE A 93 16.24 -10.65 -0.99
CA ILE A 93 16.53 -10.83 -2.42
C ILE A 93 16.33 -12.30 -2.78
N ALA A 94 15.61 -12.58 -3.87
CA ALA A 94 15.43 -13.94 -4.38
C ALA A 94 15.85 -14.06 -5.85
N PHE A 95 16.75 -15.01 -6.14
CA PHE A 95 17.13 -15.39 -7.49
C PHE A 95 16.44 -16.69 -7.92
N PHE A 96 16.00 -16.76 -9.18
CA PHE A 96 15.35 -17.95 -9.74
C PHE A 96 16.19 -18.49 -10.90
N GLU A 97 16.64 -19.74 -10.81
CA GLU A 97 17.55 -20.28 -11.82
C GLU A 97 16.88 -20.45 -13.19
N GLU A 98 15.57 -20.75 -13.22
CA GLU A 98 14.75 -20.72 -14.44
C GLU A 98 14.68 -19.35 -15.14
N ASN A 99 14.96 -18.26 -14.42
CA ASN A 99 14.86 -16.88 -14.90
C ASN A 99 16.23 -16.24 -15.16
N ARG A 100 17.34 -16.98 -15.03
CA ARG A 100 18.71 -16.46 -15.13
C ARG A 100 18.98 -15.62 -16.39
N GLN A 101 18.33 -15.94 -17.50
CA GLN A 101 18.50 -15.23 -18.79
C GLN A 101 17.77 -13.87 -18.84
N LEU A 102 16.86 -13.59 -17.91
CA LEU A 102 16.09 -12.34 -17.86
C LEU A 102 16.92 -11.15 -17.35
N CYS A 103 18.06 -11.39 -16.68
CA CYS A 103 18.97 -10.31 -16.30
C CYS A 103 19.60 -9.60 -17.52
N VAL A 104 19.63 -10.23 -18.69
CA VAL A 104 20.26 -9.67 -19.90
C VAL A 104 19.37 -8.54 -20.48
N PRO A 105 19.90 -7.32 -20.67
CA PRO A 105 19.19 -6.22 -21.29
C PRO A 105 18.77 -6.53 -22.75
N PRO A 106 17.71 -5.89 -23.26
CA PRO A 106 17.25 -6.11 -24.63
C PRO A 106 18.24 -5.56 -25.67
N GLY A 107 18.40 -6.27 -26.79
CA GLY A 107 19.26 -5.83 -27.90
C GLY A 107 20.73 -6.26 -27.81
N VAL A 108 21.11 -7.01 -26.77
CA VAL A 108 22.46 -7.59 -26.64
C VAL A 108 22.66 -8.73 -27.64
N LYS A 109 23.80 -8.72 -28.35
CA LYS A 109 24.22 -9.79 -29.28
C LYS A 109 24.44 -11.11 -28.52
N SER A 110 24.12 -12.24 -29.15
CA SER A 110 24.28 -13.60 -28.55
C SER A 110 25.69 -13.83 -28.00
N THR A 111 26.72 -13.43 -28.75
CA THR A 111 28.15 -13.56 -28.38
C THR A 111 28.56 -12.81 -27.11
N ARG A 112 27.74 -11.86 -26.63
CA ARG A 112 28.03 -11.05 -25.43
C ARG A 112 27.17 -11.44 -24.24
N ARG A 113 26.21 -12.37 -24.38
CA ARG A 113 25.29 -12.78 -23.30
C ARG A 113 26.02 -13.47 -22.15
N ALA A 114 27.02 -14.30 -22.44
CA ALA A 114 27.85 -14.99 -21.45
C ALA A 114 28.43 -14.02 -20.40
N ARG A 115 28.82 -12.81 -20.83
CA ARG A 115 29.36 -11.76 -19.95
C ARG A 115 28.39 -11.32 -18.86
N TYR A 116 27.12 -11.13 -19.21
CA TYR A 116 26.06 -10.75 -18.26
C TYR A 116 25.72 -11.90 -17.31
N LEU A 117 25.78 -13.14 -17.80
CA LEU A 117 25.52 -14.35 -17.01
C LEU A 117 26.65 -14.61 -16.00
N LEU A 118 27.91 -14.40 -16.39
CA LEU A 118 29.04 -14.38 -15.46
C LEU A 118 28.86 -13.27 -14.42
N ALA A 119 28.48 -12.06 -14.84
CA ALA A 119 28.24 -10.96 -13.93
C ALA A 119 27.12 -11.26 -12.93
N ARG A 120 26.03 -11.89 -13.37
CA ARG A 120 24.97 -12.39 -12.48
C ARG A 120 25.52 -13.33 -11.41
N THR A 121 26.31 -14.33 -11.81
CA THR A 121 26.86 -15.33 -10.88
C THR A 121 27.81 -14.67 -9.87
N ALA A 122 28.73 -13.82 -10.33
CA ALA A 122 29.69 -13.12 -9.49
C ALA A 122 28.99 -12.17 -8.49
N ILE A 123 28.01 -11.38 -8.94
CA ILE A 123 27.25 -10.46 -8.08
C ILE A 123 26.43 -11.26 -7.06
N ARG A 124 25.79 -12.35 -7.45
CA ARG A 124 25.02 -13.20 -6.52
C ARG A 124 25.90 -13.73 -5.39
N GLN A 125 27.09 -14.26 -5.72
CA GLN A 125 28.02 -14.76 -4.70
C GLN A 125 28.57 -13.65 -3.81
N HIS A 126 28.93 -12.51 -4.40
CA HIS A 126 29.36 -11.33 -3.68
C HIS A 126 28.33 -10.87 -2.66
N LEU A 127 27.08 -10.69 -3.09
CA LEU A 127 25.99 -10.31 -2.20
C LEU A 127 25.79 -11.35 -1.10
N HIS A 128 25.78 -12.65 -1.42
CA HIS A 128 25.58 -13.72 -0.44
C HIS A 128 26.66 -13.72 0.66
N HIS A 129 27.88 -13.30 0.33
CA HIS A 129 28.99 -13.31 1.28
C HIS A 129 29.17 -11.97 2.02
N LYS A 130 29.04 -10.83 1.33
CA LYS A 130 29.32 -9.51 1.90
C LYS A 130 28.11 -8.81 2.51
N LEU A 131 26.92 -9.02 1.96
CA LEU A 131 25.72 -8.32 2.41
C LEU A 131 25.34 -8.69 3.86
N PRO A 132 25.33 -9.97 4.28
CA PRO A 132 25.00 -10.34 5.67
C PRO A 132 25.97 -9.79 6.71
N LEU A 133 27.22 -9.47 6.34
CA LEU A 133 28.22 -8.87 7.24
C LEU A 133 27.87 -7.42 7.59
N SER A 134 27.23 -6.70 6.66
CA SER A 134 26.86 -5.29 6.84
C SER A 134 25.39 -5.12 7.25
N HIS A 135 24.53 -6.00 6.73
CA HIS A 135 23.06 -5.98 6.86
C HIS A 135 22.54 -7.41 7.10
N PRO A 136 22.65 -7.94 8.34
CA PRO A 136 22.21 -9.30 8.66
C PRO A 136 20.70 -9.53 8.47
N GLU A 137 19.91 -8.47 8.43
CA GLU A 137 18.47 -8.49 8.17
C GLU A 137 18.11 -8.79 6.71
N ILE A 138 19.04 -8.58 5.76
CA ILE A 138 18.77 -8.81 4.33
C ILE A 138 19.19 -10.23 3.96
N VAL A 139 18.20 -11.10 3.77
CA VAL A 139 18.42 -12.49 3.34
C VAL A 139 18.46 -12.61 1.82
N ILE A 140 19.40 -13.39 1.31
CA ILE A 140 19.54 -13.71 -0.11
C ILE A 140 19.25 -15.19 -0.31
N ASN A 141 18.23 -15.49 -1.12
CA ASN A 141 17.80 -16.85 -1.41
C ASN A 141 17.94 -17.17 -2.91
N THR A 142 18.25 -18.43 -3.21
CA THR A 142 18.26 -18.94 -4.59
C THR A 142 17.33 -20.13 -4.69
N PHE A 143 16.41 -20.09 -5.65
CA PHE A 143 15.40 -21.13 -5.87
C PHE A 143 15.52 -21.70 -7.30
N PRO A 144 15.22 -22.99 -7.52
CA PRO A 144 15.21 -23.57 -8.87
C PRO A 144 14.17 -22.91 -9.78
N SER A 145 12.94 -22.73 -9.28
CA SER A 145 11.81 -22.17 -10.01
C SER A 145 10.77 -21.54 -9.09
N LEU A 146 9.84 -20.76 -9.66
CA LEU A 146 8.68 -20.21 -8.94
C LEU A 146 7.73 -21.30 -8.40
N GLU A 147 7.72 -22.47 -9.02
CA GLU A 147 6.89 -23.62 -8.61
C GLU A 147 7.65 -24.60 -7.68
N SER A 148 8.89 -24.28 -7.33
CA SER A 148 9.69 -25.11 -6.42
C SER A 148 9.09 -25.16 -5.02
N LYS A 149 9.20 -26.33 -4.37
CA LYS A 149 8.68 -26.52 -3.01
C LYS A 149 9.39 -25.61 -2.02
N GLU A 150 10.69 -25.43 -2.19
CA GLU A 150 11.54 -24.57 -1.37
C GLU A 150 11.03 -23.11 -1.39
N PHE A 151 10.63 -22.61 -2.56
CA PHE A 151 10.08 -21.26 -2.66
C PHE A 151 8.68 -21.14 -2.07
N SER A 152 7.83 -22.16 -2.26
CA SER A 152 6.50 -22.20 -1.65
C SER A 152 6.60 -22.21 -0.12
N ASP A 153 7.48 -23.04 0.45
CA ASP A 153 7.73 -23.11 1.89
C ASP A 153 8.26 -21.76 2.41
N TYR A 154 9.16 -21.09 1.66
CA TYR A 154 9.65 -19.76 1.98
C TYR A 154 8.54 -18.70 2.04
N LEU A 155 7.62 -18.67 1.07
CA LEU A 155 6.49 -17.74 1.04
C LEU A 155 5.46 -18.01 2.16
N HIS A 156 5.37 -19.25 2.65
CA HIS A 156 4.50 -19.60 3.77
C HIS A 156 5.06 -19.17 5.13
N VAL A 157 6.39 -19.23 5.28
CA VAL A 157 7.07 -18.89 6.54
C VAL A 157 7.34 -17.39 6.64
N THR A 158 7.66 -16.75 5.51
CA THR A 158 8.11 -15.35 5.47
C THR A 158 6.95 -14.42 5.11
N PRO A 159 6.61 -13.42 5.93
CA PRO A 159 5.50 -12.50 5.67
C PRO A 159 5.88 -11.45 4.61
N ILE A 160 5.97 -11.85 3.35
CA ILE A 160 6.23 -10.95 2.23
C ILE A 160 4.98 -10.11 1.96
N HIS A 161 5.11 -8.78 2.03
CA HIS A 161 4.00 -7.85 1.80
C HIS A 161 3.72 -7.61 0.30
N PHE A 162 4.79 -7.45 -0.48
CA PHE A 162 4.72 -7.28 -1.94
C PHE A 162 6.04 -7.76 -2.57
N VAL A 163 6.08 -7.82 -3.90
CA VAL A 163 7.29 -8.19 -4.65
C VAL A 163 7.70 -7.04 -5.57
N MET A 164 8.99 -6.72 -5.64
CA MET A 164 9.54 -5.77 -6.58
C MET A 164 10.14 -6.50 -7.78
N SER A 165 9.66 -6.19 -8.99
CA SER A 165 10.02 -6.91 -10.21
C SER A 165 9.91 -6.03 -11.47
N HIS A 166 10.51 -6.46 -12.57
CA HIS A 166 10.57 -5.76 -13.86
C HIS A 166 9.45 -6.24 -14.81
N ASP A 167 8.76 -5.35 -15.55
CA ASP A 167 7.63 -5.72 -16.43
C ASP A 167 7.97 -5.91 -17.93
N GLY A 168 9.22 -5.66 -18.29
CA GLY A 168 9.74 -5.81 -19.66
C GLY A 168 9.50 -4.58 -20.55
N ALA A 169 8.99 -3.48 -19.99
CA ALA A 169 8.83 -2.23 -20.70
C ALA A 169 10.15 -1.44 -20.73
N ALA A 170 10.64 -1.18 -21.95
CA ALA A 170 11.83 -0.37 -22.17
C ALA A 170 11.58 1.11 -21.83
N THR A 171 12.60 1.80 -21.32
CA THR A 171 12.63 3.26 -21.23
C THR A 171 12.85 3.87 -22.62
N ALA A 172 12.57 5.17 -22.81
CA ALA A 172 12.63 5.82 -24.13
C ALA A 172 14.01 5.73 -24.83
N LYS A 173 15.07 5.45 -24.05
CA LYS A 173 16.45 5.32 -24.54
C LYS A 173 16.87 3.88 -24.87
N GLN A 174 16.08 2.87 -24.50
CA GLN A 174 16.47 1.47 -24.58
C GLN A 174 15.82 0.71 -25.75
N PRO A 175 16.48 -0.34 -26.28
CA PRO A 175 15.87 -1.24 -27.25
C PRO A 175 14.61 -1.91 -26.68
N ARG A 176 13.61 -2.14 -27.52
CA ARG A 176 12.40 -2.84 -27.09
C ARG A 176 12.74 -4.30 -26.74
N SER A 177 12.30 -4.75 -25.57
CA SER A 177 12.40 -6.17 -25.20
C SER A 177 11.59 -7.05 -26.15
N SER A 178 12.11 -8.26 -26.41
CA SER A 178 11.45 -9.28 -27.22
C SER A 178 10.07 -9.62 -26.64
N LYS A 179 9.20 -10.16 -27.48
CA LYS A 179 7.83 -10.49 -27.06
C LYS A 179 7.84 -11.61 -26.01
N GLU A 180 8.78 -12.53 -26.14
CA GLU A 180 9.00 -13.70 -25.28
C GLU A 180 9.47 -13.22 -23.89
N ALA A 181 10.49 -12.36 -23.81
CA ALA A 181 10.96 -11.79 -22.55
C ALA A 181 9.86 -11.02 -21.80
N LYS A 182 9.05 -10.23 -22.52
CA LYS A 182 7.89 -9.54 -21.92
C LYS A 182 6.83 -10.50 -21.42
N THR A 183 6.62 -11.60 -22.12
CA THR A 183 5.63 -12.64 -21.76
C THR A 183 6.07 -13.34 -20.47
N ILE A 184 7.35 -13.66 -20.33
CA ILE A 184 7.92 -14.27 -19.10
C ILE A 184 7.88 -13.29 -17.93
N LEU A 185 8.34 -12.04 -18.11
CA LEU A 185 8.35 -11.01 -17.05
C LEU A 185 6.92 -10.66 -16.57
N ARG A 186 5.96 -10.52 -17.48
CA ARG A 186 4.54 -10.32 -17.09
C ARG A 186 3.90 -11.61 -16.55
N GLY A 187 4.43 -12.77 -16.92
CA GLY A 187 4.18 -14.08 -16.32
C GLY A 187 4.50 -14.14 -14.84
N LEU A 188 5.68 -13.64 -14.47
CA LEU A 188 6.11 -13.49 -13.08
C LEU A 188 5.16 -12.59 -12.28
N ILE A 189 4.77 -11.44 -12.85
CA ILE A 189 3.79 -10.53 -12.24
C ILE A 189 2.44 -11.22 -12.03
N TRP A 190 1.96 -11.97 -13.03
CA TRP A 190 0.73 -12.74 -12.92
C TRP A 190 0.82 -13.83 -11.84
N PHE A 191 1.92 -14.56 -11.77
CA PHE A 191 2.17 -15.59 -10.76
C PHE A 191 2.04 -15.01 -9.34
N PHE A 192 2.73 -13.91 -9.04
CA PHE A 192 2.65 -13.29 -7.72
C PHE A 192 1.28 -12.69 -7.41
N ASN A 193 0.63 -12.06 -8.39
CA ASN A 193 -0.74 -11.58 -8.23
C ASN A 193 -1.73 -12.74 -7.94
N SER A 194 -1.51 -13.92 -8.51
CA SER A 194 -2.32 -15.12 -8.22
C SER A 194 -2.17 -15.60 -6.77
N GLN A 195 -1.00 -15.33 -6.15
CA GLN A 195 -0.70 -15.56 -4.74
C GLN A 195 -1.12 -14.39 -3.83
N LYS A 196 -1.88 -13.42 -4.34
CA LYS A 196 -2.33 -12.20 -3.64
C LYS A 196 -1.19 -11.26 -3.21
N LEU A 197 -0.05 -11.34 -3.87
CA LEU A 197 1.06 -10.41 -3.68
C LEU A 197 1.00 -9.33 -4.74
N ASN A 198 1.02 -8.07 -4.31
CA ASN A 198 1.11 -6.92 -5.22
C ASN A 198 2.52 -6.80 -5.79
N ILE A 199 2.66 -6.16 -6.95
CA ILE A 199 3.96 -5.94 -7.60
C ILE A 199 4.34 -4.47 -7.61
N ALA A 200 5.56 -4.14 -7.17
CA ALA A 200 6.21 -2.86 -7.39
C ALA A 200 7.14 -2.92 -8.62
N LEU A 201 7.00 -2.00 -9.56
CA LEU A 201 7.77 -2.01 -10.81
C LEU A 201 9.16 -1.39 -10.64
N ILE A 202 10.20 -2.22 -10.69
CA ILE A 202 11.57 -1.76 -10.48
C ILE A 202 12.05 -0.80 -11.59
N ASN A 203 11.64 -1.02 -12.84
CA ASN A 203 12.00 -0.20 -14.00
C ASN A 203 11.26 1.14 -14.10
N ARG A 204 10.53 1.49 -13.04
CA ARG A 204 9.84 2.77 -12.85
C ARG A 204 10.17 3.36 -11.49
N ILE A 205 11.24 2.89 -10.84
CA ILE A 205 11.62 3.40 -9.53
C ILE A 205 12.29 4.77 -9.65
N GLU A 206 11.89 5.70 -8.79
CA GLU A 206 12.50 7.03 -8.67
C GLU A 206 12.83 7.29 -7.19
N PHE A 207 14.11 7.52 -6.92
CA PHE A 207 14.59 7.88 -5.60
C PHE A 207 14.61 9.41 -5.46
N ILE A 208 13.80 9.95 -4.54
CA ILE A 208 13.69 11.40 -4.30
C ILE A 208 13.82 11.66 -2.81
N ASP A 209 14.94 12.25 -2.37
CA ASP A 209 15.26 12.50 -0.95
C ASP A 209 15.06 11.24 -0.09
N SER A 210 14.16 11.26 0.89
CA SER A 210 13.82 10.11 1.74
C SER A 210 12.76 9.15 1.15
N LYS A 211 12.24 9.45 -0.05
CA LYS A 211 11.13 8.72 -0.68
C LYS A 211 11.59 7.80 -1.81
N VAL A 212 10.80 6.74 -2.03
CA VAL A 212 10.97 5.81 -3.15
C VAL A 212 9.65 5.77 -3.90
N PHE A 213 9.56 6.40 -5.06
CA PHE A 213 8.37 6.33 -5.89
C PHE A 213 8.47 5.18 -6.89
N THR A 214 7.37 4.45 -7.08
CA THR A 214 7.27 3.42 -8.12
C THR A 214 5.80 3.18 -8.48
N MET A 215 5.59 2.39 -9.51
CA MET A 215 4.28 1.92 -9.93
C MET A 215 3.92 0.60 -9.23
N ILE A 216 2.77 0.56 -8.54
CA ILE A 216 2.21 -0.65 -7.94
C ILE A 216 1.14 -1.26 -8.85
N VAL A 217 1.31 -2.52 -9.23
CA VAL A 217 0.29 -3.36 -9.87
C VAL A 217 -0.42 -4.16 -8.77
N GLU A 218 -1.69 -3.87 -8.53
CA GLU A 218 -2.47 -4.50 -7.47
C GLU A 218 -3.01 -5.89 -7.87
N SER A 219 -3.00 -6.81 -6.91
CA SER A 219 -3.61 -8.14 -7.01
C SER A 219 -5.14 -8.12 -6.92
N MET A 220 -5.73 -7.04 -6.39
CA MET A 220 -7.15 -6.96 -6.02
C MET A 220 -7.96 -5.97 -6.89
N THR A 221 -8.30 -6.36 -8.12
CA THR A 221 -9.44 -5.73 -8.81
C THR A 221 -10.67 -6.65 -8.75
N VAL A 222 -11.86 -6.11 -8.48
CA VAL A 222 -13.15 -6.84 -8.38
C VAL A 222 -13.52 -7.61 -9.67
N SER A 223 -12.87 -7.30 -10.79
CA SER A 223 -12.89 -8.06 -12.06
C SER A 223 -12.16 -9.41 -12.02
N SER A 224 -11.32 -9.67 -11.00
CA SER A 224 -10.40 -10.81 -10.92
C SER A 224 -11.08 -12.12 -10.51
N GLN A 225 -12.24 -12.06 -9.84
CA GLN A 225 -13.03 -13.26 -9.52
C GLN A 225 -13.52 -14.01 -10.78
N ARG A 226 -13.62 -13.33 -11.94
CA ARG A 226 -13.95 -13.99 -13.23
C ARG A 226 -12.72 -14.47 -14.02
N LYS A 227 -11.49 -14.08 -13.66
CA LYS A 227 -10.25 -14.36 -14.43
C LYS A 227 -9.34 -15.44 -13.84
N LEU A 228 -9.65 -15.99 -12.66
CA LEU A 228 -9.01 -17.21 -12.15
C LEU A 228 -9.33 -18.48 -12.97
N LEU A 229 -10.20 -18.37 -13.98
CA LEU A 229 -10.52 -19.41 -14.96
C LEU A 229 -9.47 -19.56 -16.10
N ILE A 230 -8.30 -18.91 -16.02
CA ILE A 230 -7.27 -18.95 -17.07
C ILE A 230 -5.87 -19.22 -16.48
N SER A 231 -5.68 -20.28 -15.69
CA SER A 231 -4.32 -20.71 -15.34
C SER A 231 -3.66 -21.46 -16.51
N SER A 232 -4.33 -22.49 -17.06
CA SER A 232 -3.72 -23.39 -18.04
C SER A 232 -3.24 -22.73 -19.33
N LYS A 233 -3.97 -21.74 -19.85
CA LYS A 233 -3.57 -21.05 -21.09
C LYS A 233 -2.39 -20.11 -20.88
N PHE A 234 -2.37 -19.34 -19.77
CA PHE A 234 -1.24 -18.44 -19.48
C PHE A 234 0.02 -19.23 -19.11
N THR A 235 -0.11 -20.30 -18.33
CA THR A 235 1.01 -21.21 -18.06
C THR A 235 1.59 -21.77 -19.37
N LYS A 236 0.72 -22.16 -20.32
CA LYS A 236 1.16 -22.62 -21.64
C LYS A 236 1.86 -21.52 -22.46
N ASP A 237 1.29 -20.31 -22.51
CA ASP A 237 1.89 -19.16 -23.21
C ASP A 237 3.27 -18.81 -22.62
N ILE A 238 3.44 -18.88 -21.29
CA ILE A 238 4.70 -18.64 -20.60
C ILE A 238 5.71 -19.74 -20.93
N GLU A 239 5.30 -21.01 -20.90
CA GLU A 239 6.18 -22.14 -21.20
C GLU A 239 6.65 -22.12 -22.66
N GLU A 240 5.75 -21.85 -23.61
CA GLU A 240 6.10 -21.67 -25.03
C GLU A 240 7.10 -20.51 -25.20
N ALA A 241 6.87 -19.37 -24.53
CA ALA A 241 7.79 -18.24 -24.55
C ALA A 241 9.15 -18.57 -23.90
N ARG A 242 9.19 -19.38 -22.84
CA ARG A 242 10.45 -19.85 -22.23
C ARG A 242 11.25 -20.72 -23.19
N VAL A 243 10.59 -21.67 -23.87
CA VAL A 243 11.23 -22.54 -24.87
C VAL A 243 11.78 -21.73 -26.04
N GLU A 244 11.01 -20.76 -26.55
CA GLU A 244 11.44 -19.90 -27.65
C GLU A 244 12.60 -18.97 -27.22
N PHE A 245 12.51 -18.39 -26.03
CA PHE A 245 13.58 -17.55 -25.46
C PHE A 245 14.86 -18.34 -25.17
N ALA A 246 14.74 -19.62 -24.82
CA ALA A 246 15.88 -20.51 -24.62
C ALA A 246 16.57 -20.91 -25.93
N LYS A 247 15.84 -20.98 -27.06
CA LYS A 247 16.42 -21.26 -28.39
C LYS A 247 17.35 -20.14 -28.86
N ASP A 248 17.02 -18.88 -28.55
CA ASP A 248 17.91 -17.72 -28.77
C ASP A 248 19.14 -17.71 -27.85
N SER A 249 19.21 -18.64 -26.89
CA SER A 249 20.20 -18.69 -25.80
C SER A 249 21.05 -19.97 -25.81
N GLN A 250 20.89 -20.86 -26.80
CA GLN A 250 21.76 -22.03 -26.94
C GLN A 250 23.13 -21.58 -27.48
N PRO A 251 24.24 -21.91 -26.80
CA PRO A 251 25.56 -21.73 -27.40
C PRO A 251 25.72 -22.72 -28.56
N ASP A 252 26.25 -22.25 -29.68
CA ASP A 252 26.61 -23.09 -30.84
C ASP A 252 27.76 -24.08 -30.55
N SER A 253 28.32 -24.06 -29.34
CA SER A 253 29.44 -24.92 -28.92
C SER A 253 29.00 -25.94 -27.87
N SER A 254 29.05 -27.22 -28.27
CA SER A 254 29.04 -28.38 -27.41
C SER A 254 30.38 -28.54 -26.66
N SER A 255 30.81 -27.51 -25.93
CA SER A 255 31.98 -27.59 -25.04
C SER A 255 31.59 -28.32 -23.76
N GLY A 256 32.47 -29.19 -23.27
CA GLY A 256 32.23 -29.92 -22.03
C GLY A 256 32.26 -28.95 -20.85
N MET A 257 31.34 -29.06 -19.90
CA MET A 257 31.42 -28.24 -18.68
C MET A 257 32.75 -28.52 -17.95
N PRO A 258 33.48 -27.49 -17.46
CA PRO A 258 34.67 -27.70 -16.65
C PRO A 258 34.30 -28.49 -15.38
N SER A 259 34.81 -29.71 -15.25
CA SER A 259 34.66 -30.52 -14.05
C SER A 259 35.82 -30.27 -13.10
N ILE A 260 35.52 -29.91 -11.85
CA ILE A 260 36.52 -29.81 -10.78
C ILE A 260 36.67 -31.20 -10.17
N ASP A 261 37.82 -31.84 -10.41
CA ASP A 261 38.18 -33.14 -9.84
C ASP A 261 39.09 -33.00 -8.61
N ASP A 262 39.22 -34.09 -7.85
CA ASP A 262 40.09 -34.11 -6.66
C ASP A 262 41.56 -33.84 -7.02
N GLU A 263 41.99 -34.12 -8.26
CA GLU A 263 43.32 -33.80 -8.75
C GLU A 263 43.51 -32.29 -8.97
N THR A 264 42.53 -31.58 -9.57
CA THR A 264 42.60 -30.11 -9.71
C THR A 264 42.68 -29.42 -8.35
N THR A 265 41.86 -29.85 -7.38
CA THR A 265 41.87 -29.24 -6.04
C THR A 265 43.18 -29.47 -5.28
N GLN A 266 43.83 -30.63 -5.47
CA GLN A 266 45.18 -30.88 -4.93
C GLN A 266 46.25 -29.99 -5.56
N LYS A 267 46.23 -29.82 -6.89
CA LYS A 267 47.17 -28.94 -7.59
C LYS A 267 47.01 -27.47 -7.18
N LEU A 268 45.76 -27.02 -7.01
CA LEU A 268 45.45 -25.67 -6.54
C LEU A 268 45.91 -25.43 -5.10
N SER A 269 45.69 -26.39 -4.19
CA SER A 269 46.17 -26.26 -2.80
C SER A 269 47.70 -26.26 -2.70
N ALA A 270 48.38 -27.07 -3.52
CA ALA A 270 49.84 -27.05 -3.62
C ALA A 270 50.40 -25.73 -4.17
N ALA A 271 49.72 -25.10 -5.13
CA ALA A 271 50.09 -23.78 -5.64
C ALA A 271 49.81 -22.66 -4.61
N SER A 272 48.68 -22.75 -3.90
CA SER A 272 48.32 -21.82 -2.82
C SER A 272 49.29 -21.83 -1.64
N ALA A 273 50.05 -22.92 -1.46
CA ALA A 273 51.10 -23.00 -0.45
C ALA A 273 52.38 -22.23 -0.85
N LYS A 274 52.59 -21.97 -2.16
CA LYS A 274 53.76 -21.23 -2.66
C LYS A 274 53.51 -19.72 -2.67
N ILE A 275 52.32 -19.31 -3.09
CA ILE A 275 51.86 -17.92 -3.13
C ILE A 275 50.41 -17.90 -2.66
N HIS A 276 50.02 -16.88 -1.90
CA HIS A 276 48.62 -16.69 -1.50
C HIS A 276 47.74 -16.39 -2.72
N LEU A 277 47.07 -17.42 -3.25
CA LEU A 277 46.20 -17.30 -4.41
C LEU A 277 44.84 -16.70 -4.03
N SER A 278 44.32 -15.79 -4.84
CA SER A 278 42.95 -15.30 -4.70
C SER A 278 41.97 -16.14 -5.51
N GLU A 279 40.67 -16.04 -5.19
CA GLU A 279 39.61 -16.74 -5.93
C GLU A 279 39.66 -16.39 -7.42
N ARG A 280 39.88 -15.11 -7.75
CA ARG A 280 40.11 -14.63 -9.12
C ARG A 280 41.24 -15.39 -9.80
N SER A 281 42.42 -15.49 -9.19
CA SER A 281 43.58 -16.14 -9.82
C SER A 281 43.28 -17.62 -10.12
N CYS A 282 42.64 -18.31 -9.19
CA CYS A 282 42.26 -19.70 -9.38
C CYS A 282 41.21 -19.88 -10.49
N VAL A 283 40.16 -19.06 -10.51
CA VAL A 283 39.12 -19.13 -11.55
C VAL A 283 39.71 -18.78 -12.91
N SER A 284 40.57 -17.75 -13.02
CA SER A 284 41.28 -17.43 -14.26
C SER A 284 42.10 -18.60 -14.77
N VAL A 285 42.87 -19.29 -13.90
CA VAL A 285 43.68 -20.46 -14.28
C VAL A 285 42.81 -21.64 -14.69
N LEU A 286 41.75 -21.95 -13.95
CA LEU A 286 40.84 -23.06 -14.28
C LEU A 286 40.12 -22.82 -15.60
N SER A 287 39.61 -21.61 -15.82
CA SER A 287 38.97 -21.23 -17.09
C SER A 287 39.96 -21.27 -18.25
N ALA A 288 41.15 -20.69 -18.10
CA ALA A 288 42.19 -20.74 -19.13
C ALA A 288 42.59 -22.20 -19.44
N SER A 289 42.77 -23.03 -18.42
CA SER A 289 43.15 -24.44 -18.59
C SER A 289 42.07 -25.25 -19.29
N HIS A 290 40.80 -24.96 -19.02
CA HIS A 290 39.66 -25.60 -19.70
C HIS A 290 39.61 -25.20 -21.18
N ILE A 291 39.72 -23.90 -21.49
CA ILE A 291 39.74 -23.39 -22.86
C ILE A 291 40.88 -24.02 -23.66
N LEU A 292 42.09 -24.10 -23.07
CA LEU A 292 43.26 -24.67 -23.74
C LEU A 292 43.17 -26.18 -24.01
N LYS A 293 42.39 -26.92 -23.22
CA LYS A 293 42.11 -28.35 -23.49
C LYS A 293 41.21 -28.52 -24.72
N GLU A 294 40.30 -27.60 -24.95
CA GLU A 294 39.36 -27.65 -26.08
C GLU A 294 39.95 -27.02 -27.35
N ASN A 295 40.70 -25.93 -27.21
CA ASN A 295 41.30 -25.20 -28.32
C ASN A 295 42.73 -24.73 -28.03
N THR A 296 43.71 -25.37 -28.65
CA THR A 296 45.13 -25.07 -28.46
C THR A 296 45.59 -23.74 -29.11
N SER A 297 44.76 -23.13 -29.97
CA SER A 297 45.09 -21.87 -30.66
C SER A 297 44.93 -20.62 -29.77
N ASP A 298 44.30 -20.77 -28.60
CA ASP A 298 43.98 -19.66 -27.69
C ASP A 298 45.08 -19.38 -26.63
N THR A 299 46.27 -19.99 -26.76
CA THR A 299 47.40 -19.81 -25.82
C THR A 299 47.75 -18.34 -25.58
N PHE A 300 47.70 -17.52 -26.62
CA PHE A 300 47.96 -16.08 -26.53
C PHE A 300 46.95 -15.35 -25.63
N PHE A 301 45.66 -15.58 -25.82
CA PHE A 301 44.61 -14.92 -25.04
C PHE A 301 44.56 -15.47 -23.61
N ALA A 302 44.86 -16.76 -23.43
CA ALA A 302 45.04 -17.36 -22.12
C ALA A 302 46.22 -16.72 -21.36
N SER A 303 47.34 -16.46 -22.04
CA SER A 303 48.45 -15.70 -21.44
C SER A 303 48.00 -14.30 -21.01
N ALA A 304 47.34 -13.55 -21.90
CA ALA A 304 46.86 -12.21 -21.57
C ALA A 304 45.89 -12.21 -20.38
N LEU A 305 45.01 -13.22 -20.26
CA LEU A 305 44.03 -13.36 -19.19
C LEU A 305 44.71 -13.59 -17.84
N ILE A 306 45.68 -14.50 -17.78
CA ILE A 306 46.42 -14.76 -16.54
C ILE A 306 47.22 -13.51 -16.13
N LEU A 307 47.74 -12.74 -17.10
CA LEU A 307 48.60 -11.58 -16.82
C LEU A 307 47.74 -10.44 -16.30
N GLN A 308 46.56 -10.24 -16.91
CA GLN A 308 45.53 -9.34 -16.41
C GLN A 308 45.09 -9.71 -14.98
N SER A 309 44.95 -11.00 -14.65
CA SER A 309 44.61 -11.46 -13.30
C SER A 309 45.66 -11.03 -12.26
N VAL A 310 46.95 -11.21 -12.57
CA VAL A 310 48.08 -10.73 -11.73
C VAL A 310 48.08 -9.20 -11.63
N MET A 311 47.88 -8.50 -12.74
CA MET A 311 47.88 -7.02 -12.76
C MET A 311 46.74 -6.43 -11.93
N LEU A 312 45.57 -7.07 -11.89
CA LEU A 312 44.47 -6.62 -11.02
C LEU A 312 44.86 -6.67 -9.54
N ASN A 313 45.63 -7.67 -9.09
CA ASN A 313 46.10 -7.73 -7.70
C ASN A 313 47.03 -6.55 -7.33
N GLN A 314 47.79 -6.04 -8.29
CA GLN A 314 48.84 -5.04 -8.05
C GLN A 314 48.39 -3.60 -8.31
N ILE A 315 47.44 -3.40 -9.23
CA ILE A 315 47.00 -2.07 -9.65
C ILE A 315 45.82 -1.64 -8.76
N PRO A 316 45.97 -0.56 -7.95
CA PRO A 316 44.87 -0.06 -7.14
C PRO A 316 43.77 0.53 -8.03
N LEU A 317 42.52 0.47 -7.57
CA LEU A 317 41.34 0.89 -8.35
C LEU A 317 41.45 2.31 -8.92
N SER A 318 42.06 3.25 -8.20
CA SER A 318 42.27 4.64 -8.65
C SER A 318 43.14 4.76 -9.91
N LYS A 319 43.98 3.75 -10.19
CA LYS A 319 44.87 3.68 -11.36
C LYS A 319 44.33 2.79 -12.48
N ARG A 320 43.17 2.14 -12.33
CA ARG A 320 42.58 1.25 -13.35
C ARG A 320 41.76 2.00 -14.41
N ARG A 321 42.13 3.24 -14.72
CA ARG A 321 41.48 4.05 -15.78
C ARG A 321 42.23 3.84 -17.09
N PHE A 322 41.91 2.75 -17.78
CA PHE A 322 42.55 2.40 -19.05
C PHE A 322 41.79 2.99 -20.25
N PRO A 323 42.50 3.40 -21.31
CA PRO A 323 41.90 3.85 -22.56
C PRO A 323 41.16 2.70 -23.26
N SER A 324 40.25 3.04 -24.16
CA SER A 324 39.63 2.03 -25.04
C SER A 324 40.60 1.67 -26.15
N VAL A 325 40.99 0.40 -26.22
CA VAL A 325 41.87 -0.13 -27.27
C VAL A 325 41.04 -0.95 -28.23
N GLU A 326 41.04 -0.55 -29.50
CA GLU A 326 40.33 -1.22 -30.58
C GLU A 326 41.31 -1.92 -31.52
N PHE A 327 40.96 -3.14 -31.94
CA PHE A 327 41.69 -3.93 -32.91
C PHE A 327 40.92 -4.03 -34.24
N ASP A 328 41.51 -4.69 -35.24
CA ASP A 328 40.79 -4.96 -36.48
C ASP A 328 39.57 -5.87 -36.26
N ASN A 329 38.62 -5.82 -37.20
CA ASN A 329 37.33 -6.50 -37.04
C ASN A 329 37.42 -8.02 -36.90
N ASP A 330 38.48 -8.66 -37.39
CA ASP A 330 38.62 -10.11 -37.31
C ASP A 330 39.25 -10.49 -35.96
N PHE A 331 40.26 -9.76 -35.50
CA PHE A 331 40.82 -9.92 -34.17
C PHE A 331 39.81 -9.58 -33.05
N GLU A 332 38.93 -8.60 -33.26
CA GLU A 332 37.84 -8.29 -32.34
C GLU A 332 36.83 -9.45 -32.18
N LYS A 333 36.62 -10.24 -33.24
CA LYS A 333 35.80 -11.46 -33.15
C LYS A 333 36.51 -12.53 -32.35
N GLU A 334 37.82 -12.71 -32.52
CA GLU A 334 38.63 -13.64 -31.72
C GLU A 334 38.57 -13.28 -30.23
N ILE A 335 38.82 -12.01 -29.88
CA ILE A 335 38.71 -11.50 -28.50
C ILE A 335 37.29 -11.74 -27.95
N THR A 336 36.26 -11.41 -28.73
CA THR A 336 34.87 -11.58 -28.29
C THR A 336 34.54 -13.06 -28.06
N SER A 337 35.00 -13.95 -28.93
CA SER A 337 34.82 -15.40 -28.83
C SER A 337 35.52 -15.95 -27.57
N PHE A 338 36.79 -15.59 -27.37
CA PHE A 338 37.57 -15.99 -26.19
C PHE A 338 36.92 -15.52 -24.89
N LEU A 339 36.50 -14.25 -24.83
CA LEU A 339 35.82 -13.71 -23.64
C LEU A 339 34.46 -14.38 -23.38
N SER A 340 33.77 -14.87 -24.41
CA SER A 340 32.55 -15.67 -24.23
C SER A 340 32.86 -17.03 -23.61
N LEU A 341 33.85 -17.75 -24.16
CA LEU A 341 34.31 -19.04 -23.62
C LEU A 341 34.79 -18.91 -22.17
N PHE A 342 35.56 -17.86 -21.89
CA PHE A 342 35.99 -17.53 -20.53
C PHE A 342 34.80 -17.28 -19.60
N ALA A 343 33.83 -16.47 -20.03
CA ALA A 343 32.67 -16.17 -19.20
C ALA A 343 31.82 -17.41 -18.91
N ASP A 344 31.65 -18.31 -19.88
CA ASP A 344 30.93 -19.58 -19.70
C ASP A 344 31.69 -20.53 -18.77
N ALA A 345 33.00 -20.69 -18.96
CA ALA A 345 33.83 -21.54 -18.10
C ALA A 345 33.89 -21.01 -16.66
N ALA A 346 34.12 -19.71 -16.48
CA ALA A 346 34.14 -19.06 -15.17
C ALA A 346 32.78 -19.15 -14.47
N GLN A 347 31.68 -18.97 -15.21
CA GLN A 347 30.34 -19.15 -14.67
C GLN A 347 30.12 -20.57 -14.16
N ALA A 348 30.53 -21.58 -14.93
CA ALA A 348 30.39 -22.98 -14.56
C ALA A 348 31.18 -23.31 -13.28
N ILE A 349 32.42 -22.85 -13.17
CA ILE A 349 33.28 -23.02 -11.99
C ILE A 349 32.64 -22.38 -10.75
N LEU A 350 32.22 -21.11 -10.85
CA LEU A 350 31.62 -20.41 -9.72
C LEU A 350 30.31 -21.06 -9.27
N ASN A 351 29.52 -21.63 -10.18
CA ASN A 351 28.28 -22.32 -9.83
C ASN A 351 28.48 -23.71 -9.21
N ASP A 352 29.70 -24.28 -9.27
CA ASP A 352 29.96 -25.62 -8.74
C ASP A 352 29.95 -25.62 -7.19
N PRO A 353 29.12 -26.46 -6.53
CA PRO A 353 29.12 -26.58 -5.08
C PRO A 353 30.46 -27.04 -4.48
N THR A 354 31.26 -27.81 -5.24
CA THR A 354 32.60 -28.25 -4.81
C THR A 354 33.56 -27.07 -4.71
N TRP A 355 33.46 -26.10 -5.62
CA TRP A 355 34.26 -24.87 -5.60
C TRP A 355 34.04 -24.07 -4.31
N SER A 356 32.77 -23.87 -3.94
CA SER A 356 32.42 -23.13 -2.73
C SER A 356 33.01 -23.77 -1.46
N LYS A 357 32.97 -25.10 -1.37
CA LYS A 357 33.58 -25.86 -0.26
C LYS A 357 35.11 -25.75 -0.27
N PHE A 358 35.73 -25.80 -1.44
CA PHE A 358 37.18 -25.67 -1.59
C PHE A 358 37.67 -24.30 -1.11
N VAL A 359 37.00 -23.21 -1.52
CA VAL A 359 37.33 -21.85 -1.11
C VAL A 359 37.21 -21.68 0.41
N GLU A 360 36.18 -22.25 1.03
CA GLU A 360 35.99 -22.21 2.49
C GLU A 360 37.04 -23.03 3.24
N THR A 361 37.39 -24.22 2.74
CA THR A 361 38.35 -25.12 3.39
C THR A 361 39.77 -24.56 3.37
N ASN A 362 40.14 -23.83 2.32
CA ASN A 362 41.49 -23.29 2.14
C ASN A 362 41.60 -21.80 2.49
N GLU A 363 40.56 -21.20 3.09
CA GLU A 363 40.50 -19.78 3.49
C GLU A 363 40.89 -18.80 2.36
N ILE A 364 40.53 -19.13 1.11
CA ILE A 364 40.88 -18.33 -0.07
C ILE A 364 40.09 -17.01 -0.06
N SER A 365 40.77 -15.90 -0.35
CA SER A 365 40.14 -14.58 -0.48
C SER A 365 39.12 -14.55 -1.63
N ARG A 366 37.85 -14.26 -1.32
CA ARG A 366 36.75 -14.15 -2.29
C ARG A 366 36.73 -12.79 -2.98
N ASP A 367 37.33 -12.72 -4.17
CA ASP A 367 37.41 -11.54 -5.04
C ASP A 367 36.85 -11.79 -6.46
N SER A 368 35.99 -12.80 -6.62
CA SER A 368 35.30 -13.12 -7.89
C SER A 368 34.45 -11.99 -8.49
N HIS A 369 34.10 -10.97 -7.71
CA HIS A 369 33.42 -9.75 -8.18
C HIS A 369 34.33 -8.81 -8.97
N ASP A 370 35.65 -9.00 -8.93
CA ASP A 370 36.67 -8.25 -9.66
C ASP A 370 37.48 -9.18 -10.59
N LEU A 371 36.82 -10.19 -11.18
CA LEU A 371 37.45 -11.26 -11.96
C LEU A 371 38.10 -10.78 -13.27
N ILE A 372 37.45 -9.84 -13.96
CA ILE A 372 37.91 -9.33 -15.26
C ILE A 372 37.64 -7.83 -15.42
N ASP A 373 38.63 -7.16 -16.00
CA ASP A 373 38.51 -5.81 -16.55
C ASP A 373 38.92 -5.90 -18.03
N GLY A 374 37.94 -5.78 -18.92
CA GLY A 374 38.15 -5.92 -20.36
C GLY A 374 39.04 -4.85 -20.96
N ARG A 375 39.12 -3.65 -20.36
CA ARG A 375 40.04 -2.60 -20.83
C ARG A 375 41.48 -2.95 -20.47
N LEU A 376 41.72 -3.40 -19.24
CA LEU A 376 43.04 -3.89 -18.84
C LEU A 376 43.46 -5.09 -19.70
N PHE A 377 42.55 -6.03 -19.94
CA PHE A 377 42.81 -7.19 -20.80
C PHE A 377 43.24 -6.77 -22.21
N ARG A 378 42.57 -5.79 -22.81
CA ARG A 378 42.94 -5.24 -24.13
C ARG A 378 44.27 -4.50 -24.11
N VAL A 379 44.57 -3.72 -23.07
CA VAL A 379 45.89 -3.06 -22.91
C VAL A 379 47.01 -4.10 -22.77
N VAL A 380 46.78 -5.19 -22.05
CA VAL A 380 47.74 -6.30 -21.95
C VAL A 380 47.97 -6.95 -23.31
N ILE A 381 46.90 -7.23 -24.07
CA ILE A 381 47.02 -7.77 -25.43
C ILE A 381 47.84 -6.83 -26.33
N GLN A 382 47.54 -5.53 -26.30
CA GLN A 382 48.29 -4.55 -27.07
C GLN A 382 49.77 -4.56 -26.68
N ALA A 383 50.07 -4.55 -25.38
CA ALA A 383 51.44 -4.53 -24.89
C ALA A 383 52.23 -5.79 -25.29
N MET A 384 51.56 -6.96 -25.31
CA MET A 384 52.12 -8.22 -25.84
C MET A 384 52.37 -8.17 -27.35
N CYS A 385 51.48 -7.54 -28.13
CA CYS A 385 51.67 -7.37 -29.58
C CYS A 385 52.80 -6.39 -29.92
N ASP A 386 52.95 -5.32 -29.13
CA ASP A 386 53.95 -4.27 -29.35
C ASP A 386 55.35 -4.65 -28.80
N GLU A 387 55.52 -5.87 -28.27
CA GLU A 387 56.72 -6.35 -27.55
C GLU A 387 57.19 -5.36 -26.45
N SER A 388 56.26 -4.60 -25.90
CA SER A 388 56.53 -3.45 -25.01
C SER A 388 56.49 -3.80 -23.51
N LEU A 389 56.45 -5.10 -23.20
CA LEU A 389 56.53 -5.62 -21.84
C LEU A 389 57.96 -5.53 -21.31
N ASP A 390 58.45 -4.30 -21.10
CA ASP A 390 59.68 -3.99 -20.36
C ASP A 390 59.62 -4.59 -18.94
N PRO A 391 60.77 -4.97 -18.32
CA PRO A 391 60.80 -5.99 -17.29
C PRO A 391 59.91 -5.65 -16.10
N PHE A 392 58.89 -6.49 -15.87
CA PHE A 392 58.00 -6.37 -14.72
C PHE A 392 58.77 -6.42 -13.39
N PRO A 393 58.27 -5.78 -12.33
CA PRO A 393 58.75 -6.01 -10.97
C PRO A 393 58.81 -7.51 -10.65
N GLN A 394 59.85 -7.92 -9.90
CA GLN A 394 60.15 -9.33 -9.62
C GLN A 394 58.96 -10.07 -8.99
N SER A 395 58.18 -9.40 -8.13
CA SER A 395 56.97 -9.95 -7.52
C SER A 395 55.87 -10.33 -8.53
N ILE A 396 55.71 -9.56 -9.60
CA ILE A 396 54.74 -9.84 -10.67
C ILE A 396 55.21 -11.03 -11.50
N GLN A 397 56.51 -11.10 -11.77
CA GLN A 397 57.10 -12.22 -12.51
C GLN A 397 56.95 -13.53 -11.73
N ASP A 398 57.21 -13.52 -10.43
CA ASP A 398 57.07 -14.70 -9.57
C ASP A 398 55.62 -15.21 -9.53
N GLU A 399 54.64 -14.31 -9.35
CA GLU A 399 53.21 -14.64 -9.35
C GLU A 399 52.77 -15.18 -10.72
N TRP A 400 53.17 -14.49 -11.79
CA TRP A 400 52.92 -14.92 -13.17
C TRP A 400 53.47 -16.32 -13.47
N LEU A 401 54.73 -16.59 -13.10
CA LEU A 401 55.38 -17.89 -13.29
C LEU A 401 54.65 -19.02 -12.56
N VAL A 402 54.18 -18.78 -11.34
CA VAL A 402 53.39 -19.78 -10.58
C VAL A 402 52.08 -20.09 -11.27
N LEU A 403 51.33 -19.07 -11.74
CA LEU A 403 50.07 -19.28 -12.44
C LEU A 403 50.26 -19.94 -13.82
N CYS A 404 51.34 -19.61 -14.54
CA CYS A 404 51.71 -20.26 -15.79
C CYS A 404 52.06 -21.74 -15.59
N ASN A 405 52.85 -22.07 -14.57
CA ASN A 405 53.18 -23.45 -14.23
C ASN A 405 51.92 -24.25 -13.86
N LEU A 406 51.03 -23.66 -13.07
CA LEU A 406 49.76 -24.29 -12.70
C LEU A 406 48.88 -24.51 -13.94
N THR A 407 48.78 -23.53 -14.83
CA THR A 407 48.05 -23.68 -16.10
C THR A 407 48.67 -24.78 -16.97
N LYS A 408 50.00 -24.91 -17.00
CA LYS A 408 50.72 -25.98 -17.71
C LYS A 408 50.45 -27.35 -17.12
N GLU A 409 50.46 -27.49 -15.79
CA GLU A 409 50.14 -28.75 -15.09
C GLU A 409 48.70 -29.21 -15.31
N LEU A 410 47.79 -28.26 -15.57
CA LEU A 410 46.37 -28.53 -15.78
C LEU A 410 45.99 -28.73 -17.24
N SER A 411 46.60 -28.00 -18.18
CA SER A 411 46.26 -28.03 -19.62
C SER A 411 47.26 -28.81 -20.48
N SER A 412 48.44 -29.14 -19.97
CA SER A 412 49.60 -29.63 -20.74
C SER A 412 50.11 -28.68 -21.83
N GLN A 413 49.72 -27.39 -21.80
CA GLN A 413 50.16 -26.36 -22.74
C GLN A 413 51.02 -25.31 -22.03
N GLU A 414 52.04 -24.79 -22.70
CA GLU A 414 52.93 -23.77 -22.16
C GLU A 414 52.48 -22.38 -22.62
N LEU A 415 52.22 -21.49 -21.65
CA LEU A 415 51.88 -20.09 -21.92
C LEU A 415 53.14 -19.33 -22.32
N SER A 416 53.06 -18.53 -23.39
CA SER A 416 54.14 -17.64 -23.84
C SER A 416 53.63 -16.21 -23.95
N LEU A 417 54.54 -15.25 -23.78
CA LEU A 417 54.30 -13.84 -24.04
C LEU A 417 54.53 -13.46 -25.51
N ASP A 418 55.22 -14.32 -26.28
CA ASP A 418 55.57 -14.05 -27.67
C ASP A 418 54.45 -14.49 -28.62
N LYS A 419 53.91 -13.55 -29.40
CA LYS A 419 53.12 -13.87 -30.61
C LYS A 419 53.70 -13.11 -31.80
N SER A 420 54.16 -13.85 -32.81
CA SER A 420 54.62 -13.30 -34.08
C SER A 420 53.42 -12.92 -34.97
N VAL A 421 52.70 -11.83 -34.66
CA VAL A 421 51.61 -11.33 -35.51
C VAL A 421 51.84 -9.84 -35.82
N ASP A 422 52.12 -9.55 -37.09
CA ASP A 422 52.24 -8.20 -37.65
C ASP A 422 50.87 -7.48 -37.67
N LEU A 423 50.54 -6.74 -36.61
CA LEU A 423 49.35 -5.89 -36.54
C LEU A 423 49.73 -4.42 -36.76
N SER A 424 49.96 -4.05 -38.03
CA SER A 424 50.38 -2.70 -38.43
C SER A 424 49.29 -1.60 -38.33
N SER A 425 48.16 -1.84 -37.65
CA SER A 425 47.08 -0.84 -37.54
C SER A 425 46.30 -0.91 -36.22
N VAL A 426 46.96 -0.73 -35.08
CA VAL A 426 46.27 -0.49 -33.80
C VAL A 426 45.89 0.99 -33.69
N LYS A 427 44.61 1.30 -33.51
CA LYS A 427 44.13 2.65 -33.23
C LYS A 427 43.91 2.79 -31.74
N VAL A 428 44.89 3.36 -31.03
CA VAL A 428 44.66 3.86 -29.68
C VAL A 428 43.88 5.16 -29.83
N THR A 429 42.63 5.19 -29.36
CA THR A 429 41.95 6.47 -29.12
C THR A 429 42.54 7.02 -27.82
N PRO A 430 43.27 8.15 -27.83
CA PRO A 430 43.67 8.78 -26.58
C PRO A 430 42.41 9.04 -25.77
N CYS A 431 42.46 8.76 -24.48
CA CYS A 431 41.52 9.37 -23.55
C CYS A 431 41.86 10.87 -23.57
N GLU A 432 41.29 11.59 -24.55
CA GLU A 432 41.10 13.02 -24.38
C GLU A 432 40.37 13.16 -23.06
N ASP A 433 40.97 13.93 -22.16
CA ASP A 433 40.22 14.51 -21.08
C ASP A 433 38.96 15.10 -21.71
N SER A 434 37.83 14.43 -21.50
CA SER A 434 36.51 15.02 -21.66
C SER A 434 36.27 16.03 -20.53
N ASP A 435 37.30 16.82 -20.22
CA ASP A 435 37.27 18.10 -19.52
C ASP A 435 37.71 19.22 -20.49
N SER A 436 37.70 18.97 -21.81
CA SER A 436 37.89 20.05 -22.80
C SER A 436 37.16 19.86 -24.14
N SER A 437 35.96 19.28 -24.16
CA SER A 437 34.95 20.05 -24.89
C SER A 437 34.69 21.26 -23.99
N SER A 438 35.08 22.44 -24.46
CA SER A 438 34.17 23.55 -24.27
C SER A 438 32.87 23.13 -24.96
N ASP A 439 32.08 22.28 -24.31
CA ASP A 439 30.65 22.49 -24.30
C ASP A 439 30.58 23.92 -23.79
N ASP A 440 30.50 24.89 -24.71
CA ASP A 440 30.03 26.22 -24.37
C ASP A 440 28.78 25.94 -23.56
N LEU A 441 28.91 26.13 -22.24
CA LEU A 441 27.88 25.82 -21.25
C LEU A 441 26.75 26.79 -21.57
N THR A 442 25.96 26.43 -22.56
CA THR A 442 24.99 27.34 -23.13
C THR A 442 23.79 27.27 -22.22
N VAL A 443 23.64 28.33 -21.44
CA VAL A 443 22.59 28.41 -20.44
C VAL A 443 21.28 28.64 -21.17
N LEU A 444 20.18 28.05 -20.66
CA LEU A 444 18.86 28.40 -21.16
C LEU A 444 18.64 29.91 -21.04
N PRO A 445 18.02 30.56 -22.03
CA PRO A 445 17.89 32.01 -22.04
C PRO A 445 17.12 32.50 -20.80
N PHE A 446 17.83 33.16 -19.89
CA PHE A 446 17.28 33.80 -18.69
C PHE A 446 17.41 35.32 -18.82
N THR A 447 16.30 36.04 -18.70
CA THR A 447 16.31 37.51 -18.76
C THR A 447 15.47 38.08 -17.61
N ASN A 448 16.06 38.98 -16.83
CA ASN A 448 15.36 39.70 -15.76
C ASN A 448 15.88 41.13 -15.63
N ALA A 449 14.99 42.12 -15.79
CA ALA A 449 15.36 43.54 -15.85
C ALA A 449 16.14 44.07 -14.62
N VAL A 450 16.00 43.45 -13.45
CA VAL A 450 16.72 43.86 -12.23
C VAL A 450 18.10 43.19 -12.16
N PHE A 451 18.16 41.88 -12.40
CA PHE A 451 19.40 41.12 -12.28
C PHE A 451 20.33 41.31 -13.48
N ASN A 452 19.81 41.58 -14.67
CA ASN A 452 20.62 41.80 -15.87
C ASN A 452 21.61 42.98 -15.69
N LYS A 453 21.22 44.00 -14.91
CA LYS A 453 22.09 45.16 -14.62
C LYS A 453 23.27 44.83 -13.70
N HIS A 454 23.17 43.75 -12.92
CA HIS A 454 24.20 43.28 -11.97
C HIS A 454 24.96 42.04 -12.47
N LEU A 455 24.39 41.29 -13.41
CA LEU A 455 24.97 40.08 -14.01
C LEU A 455 25.56 40.33 -15.41
N GLU A 456 25.64 41.59 -15.85
CA GLU A 456 26.24 41.98 -17.14
C GLU A 456 27.72 41.58 -17.23
N CYS A 457 28.42 41.53 -16.09
CA CYS A 457 29.81 41.09 -15.99
C CYS A 457 30.01 39.55 -16.04
N ILE A 458 28.93 38.76 -16.01
CA ILE A 458 28.97 37.27 -16.01
C ILE A 458 28.03 36.73 -17.12
N HIS A 459 28.04 37.36 -18.30
CA HIS A 459 27.24 36.89 -19.43
C HIS A 459 27.90 35.67 -20.10
N VAL A 460 27.16 34.56 -20.14
CA VAL A 460 27.52 33.31 -20.83
C VAL A 460 26.62 33.15 -22.05
N GLU A 461 27.12 32.57 -23.14
CA GLU A 461 26.34 32.35 -24.37
C GLU A 461 25.12 31.44 -24.11
N THR A 462 24.00 31.66 -24.83
CA THR A 462 22.74 30.94 -24.61
C THR A 462 22.25 30.28 -25.91
N ASP A 463 21.84 29.00 -25.84
CA ASP A 463 21.29 28.27 -27.00
C ASP A 463 19.75 28.13 -26.90
N SER A 464 19.07 28.46 -28.00
CA SER A 464 17.60 28.43 -28.14
C SER A 464 17.07 27.18 -28.87
N SER A 465 17.97 26.33 -29.36
CA SER A 465 17.67 25.16 -30.21
C SER A 465 16.92 24.02 -29.48
N LEU A 466 17.07 23.89 -28.17
CA LEU A 466 16.45 22.83 -27.35
C LEU A 466 14.94 23.00 -27.09
N SER A 467 14.36 24.16 -27.41
CA SER A 467 12.97 24.49 -27.05
C SER A 467 11.90 23.75 -27.88
N THR A 468 12.24 23.13 -29.01
CA THR A 468 11.26 22.57 -29.97
C THR A 468 11.04 21.06 -29.88
N LYS A 469 11.84 20.29 -29.11
CA LYS A 469 11.70 18.81 -29.02
C LYS A 469 10.85 18.29 -27.84
N PHE A 470 10.30 19.18 -27.00
CA PHE A 470 9.44 18.83 -25.87
C PHE A 470 7.93 18.69 -26.21
N GLY A 471 7.57 18.55 -27.49
CA GLY A 471 6.18 18.57 -27.97
C GLY A 471 5.26 17.43 -27.50
N THR A 472 5.78 16.35 -26.92
CA THR A 472 4.99 15.14 -26.61
C THR A 472 4.97 14.75 -25.12
N MET A 473 5.79 15.37 -24.27
CA MET A 473 5.52 15.35 -22.83
C MET A 473 4.47 16.43 -22.55
N LYS A 474 3.29 16.04 -22.05
CA LYS A 474 2.51 16.98 -21.26
C LYS A 474 3.33 17.30 -20.01
N LEU A 475 4.12 18.36 -20.10
CA LEU A 475 4.68 19.04 -18.95
C LEU A 475 3.52 19.24 -17.97
N TYR A 476 3.58 18.59 -16.81
CA TYR A 476 2.67 18.92 -15.72
C TYR A 476 3.04 20.33 -15.29
N ARG A 477 2.33 21.30 -15.85
CA ARG A 477 2.48 22.70 -15.50
C ARG A 477 1.60 22.93 -14.29
N GLU A 478 2.22 23.00 -13.13
CA GLU A 478 1.56 23.37 -11.90
C GLU A 478 1.16 24.84 -11.97
N THR A 479 -0.06 25.11 -12.46
CA THR A 479 -0.60 26.46 -12.64
C THR A 479 -0.99 27.14 -11.33
N SER A 480 -0.75 26.49 -10.19
CA SER A 480 -1.18 26.92 -8.86
C SER A 480 -0.04 27.11 -7.84
N HIS A 481 1.21 27.31 -8.30
CA HIS A 481 2.30 27.71 -7.42
C HIS A 481 2.25 29.22 -7.10
N TRP A 482 2.35 29.55 -5.81
CA TRP A 482 2.00 30.83 -5.19
C TRP A 482 3.01 31.98 -5.39
N HIS A 483 4.09 31.77 -6.13
CA HIS A 483 5.09 32.81 -6.44
C HIS A 483 4.87 33.53 -7.79
N ASN A 484 3.84 33.14 -8.56
CA ASN A 484 3.60 33.74 -9.87
C ASN A 484 2.72 35.00 -9.77
N HIS A 485 3.29 36.10 -9.27
CA HIS A 485 2.61 37.39 -9.06
C HIS A 485 2.39 38.21 -10.35
N LYS A 486 2.72 37.67 -11.53
CA LYS A 486 2.66 38.39 -12.81
C LYS A 486 1.54 37.91 -13.74
N LYS A 487 0.28 37.94 -13.29
CA LYS A 487 -0.87 38.09 -14.21
C LYS A 487 -1.98 38.93 -13.57
N PRO A 488 -2.43 40.02 -14.22
CA PRO A 488 -3.60 40.75 -13.78
C PRO A 488 -4.87 39.88 -13.97
N LEU A 489 -5.66 39.80 -12.91
CA LEU A 489 -7.01 39.23 -12.89
C LEU A 489 -7.94 40.16 -13.67
N ILE A 490 -8.12 39.93 -14.98
CA ILE A 490 -9.39 40.05 -15.72
C ILE A 490 -9.13 39.44 -17.10
N THR A 491 -9.72 38.28 -17.36
CA THR A 491 -10.05 37.84 -18.72
C THR A 491 -11.38 37.10 -18.68
N LYS A 492 -12.25 37.47 -19.63
CA LYS A 492 -13.57 36.88 -19.85
C LYS A 492 -13.48 35.36 -19.90
N ALA A 493 -14.49 34.69 -19.34
CA ALA A 493 -14.56 33.23 -19.21
C ALA A 493 -14.09 32.52 -20.50
N PRO A 494 -13.13 31.59 -20.43
CA PRO A 494 -12.69 30.87 -21.60
C PRO A 494 -13.80 29.96 -22.10
N VAL A 495 -14.00 29.94 -23.41
CA VAL A 495 -14.91 29.01 -24.08
C VAL A 495 -14.48 27.58 -23.74
N ALA A 496 -15.41 26.77 -23.23
CA ALA A 496 -15.15 25.40 -22.82
C ALA A 496 -14.55 24.60 -23.97
N GLN A 497 -13.28 24.21 -23.85
CA GLN A 497 -12.68 23.20 -24.73
C GLN A 497 -13.45 21.89 -24.57
N LYS A 498 -13.88 21.30 -25.69
CA LYS A 498 -14.49 19.96 -25.71
C LYS A 498 -13.46 18.93 -25.22
N VAL A 499 -13.55 18.56 -23.96
CA VAL A 499 -12.77 17.47 -23.37
C VAL A 499 -13.38 16.13 -23.81
N SER A 500 -12.55 15.16 -24.20
CA SER A 500 -13.01 13.84 -24.64
C SER A 500 -13.83 13.13 -23.55
N LYS A 501 -14.79 12.27 -23.95
CA LYS A 501 -15.64 11.47 -23.05
C LYS A 501 -14.85 10.67 -21.98
N TRP A 502 -13.55 10.45 -22.19
CA TRP A 502 -12.65 9.64 -21.35
C TRP A 502 -11.85 10.42 -20.31
N ARG A 503 -11.81 11.76 -20.36
CA ARG A 503 -11.09 12.62 -19.39
C ARG A 503 -11.98 13.70 -18.81
N ASN A 504 -13.21 13.37 -18.45
CA ASN A 504 -14.11 14.33 -17.80
C ASN A 504 -13.69 14.50 -16.32
N PRO A 505 -13.12 15.64 -15.89
CA PRO A 505 -12.68 15.84 -14.52
C PRO A 505 -13.83 15.73 -13.51
N LEU A 506 -15.06 16.03 -13.96
CA LEU A 506 -16.28 15.84 -13.16
C LEU A 506 -16.54 14.35 -12.88
N ARG A 507 -16.23 13.47 -13.85
CA ARG A 507 -16.41 12.03 -13.71
C ARG A 507 -15.33 11.43 -12.81
N THR A 508 -14.08 11.89 -12.91
CA THR A 508 -13.01 11.51 -11.98
C THR A 508 -13.34 11.96 -10.55
N ASN A 509 -13.84 13.18 -10.37
CA ASN A 509 -14.30 13.67 -9.07
C ASN A 509 -15.49 12.82 -8.56
N GLN A 510 -16.45 12.46 -9.41
CA GLN A 510 -17.55 11.55 -9.04
C GLN A 510 -17.06 10.18 -8.55
N PHE A 511 -16.07 9.58 -9.22
CA PHE A 511 -15.48 8.31 -8.78
C PHE A 511 -14.76 8.46 -7.43
N TYR A 512 -13.93 9.49 -7.28
CA TYR A 512 -13.24 9.78 -6.03
C TYR A 512 -14.22 10.03 -4.87
N MET A 513 -15.30 10.77 -5.10
CA MET A 513 -16.35 10.99 -4.09
C MET A 513 -17.11 9.71 -3.76
N SER A 514 -17.34 8.84 -4.74
CA SER A 514 -17.94 7.52 -4.52
C SER A 514 -17.02 6.63 -3.68
N GLU A 515 -15.73 6.64 -3.96
CA GLU A 515 -14.71 5.89 -3.21
C GLU A 515 -14.59 6.39 -1.76
N MET A 516 -14.54 7.71 -1.56
CA MET A 516 -14.58 8.33 -0.22
C MET A 516 -15.84 7.96 0.55
N THR A 517 -16.99 7.86 -0.12
CA THR A 517 -18.24 7.44 0.52
C THR A 517 -18.20 5.96 0.91
N SER A 518 -17.64 5.10 0.05
CA SER A 518 -17.43 3.68 0.36
C SER A 518 -16.43 3.46 1.49
N TYR A 519 -15.35 4.25 1.52
CA TYR A 519 -14.35 4.23 2.59
C TYR A 519 -14.95 4.72 3.92
N ALA A 520 -15.77 5.76 3.90
CA ALA A 520 -16.53 6.17 5.09
C ALA A 520 -17.44 5.06 5.61
N ALA A 521 -18.10 4.30 4.71
CA ALA A 521 -18.94 3.19 5.11
C ALA A 521 -18.13 2.03 5.74
N SER A 522 -16.92 1.74 5.26
CA SER A 522 -16.07 0.69 5.84
C SER A 522 -15.53 1.06 7.23
N LEU A 523 -15.24 2.34 7.48
CA LEU A 523 -14.75 2.84 8.77
C LEU A 523 -15.76 2.68 9.91
N THR A 524 -17.07 2.68 9.62
CA THR A 524 -18.12 2.64 10.65
C THR A 524 -18.37 1.29 11.31
N GLY A 525 -17.66 0.22 10.93
CA GLY A 525 -17.43 -1.02 11.71
C GLY A 525 -18.64 -1.87 12.17
N ALA A 526 -19.85 -1.34 12.18
CA ALA A 526 -21.05 -2.00 12.66
C ALA A 526 -22.19 -1.77 11.66
N LYS A 527 -22.60 -2.86 11.01
CA LYS A 527 -23.78 -3.01 10.12
C LYS A 527 -23.65 -2.60 8.64
N GLY A 528 -22.48 -2.21 8.14
CA GLY A 528 -22.24 -2.08 6.69
C GLY A 528 -23.23 -1.17 5.93
N LYS A 529 -23.93 -0.27 6.62
CA LYS A 529 -24.81 0.73 6.01
C LYS A 529 -24.05 2.03 5.91
N ALA A 530 -24.02 2.62 4.71
CA ALA A 530 -23.52 3.96 4.50
C ALA A 530 -24.24 4.94 5.46
N LEU A 531 -23.47 5.81 6.13
CA LEU A 531 -24.04 6.93 6.87
C LEU A 531 -24.91 7.75 5.91
N GLU A 532 -26.17 7.98 6.26
CA GLU A 532 -27.00 8.90 5.50
C GLU A 532 -26.54 10.32 5.84
N PRO A 533 -26.02 11.10 4.87
CA PRO A 533 -25.45 12.40 5.16
C PRO A 533 -26.54 13.36 5.64
N GLU A 534 -26.30 13.98 6.79
CA GLU A 534 -27.22 14.96 7.35
C GLU A 534 -27.17 16.24 6.50
N THR A 535 -28.34 16.65 5.99
CA THR A 535 -28.44 17.89 5.22
C THR A 535 -28.50 19.09 6.16
N ILE A 536 -27.40 19.84 6.23
CA ILE A 536 -27.27 21.02 7.07
C ILE A 536 -27.86 22.24 6.37
N VAL A 537 -28.79 22.90 7.06
CA VAL A 537 -29.36 24.21 6.68
C VAL A 537 -28.89 25.25 7.70
N VAL A 538 -28.57 26.46 7.23
CA VAL A 538 -28.14 27.57 8.09
C VAL A 538 -29.31 28.03 8.98
N GLY A 539 -29.11 28.05 10.30
CA GLY A 539 -30.11 28.44 11.29
C GLY A 539 -30.07 27.60 12.58
N PRO A 540 -30.68 28.07 13.68
CA PRO A 540 -30.73 27.34 14.95
C PRO A 540 -31.54 26.04 14.79
N LYS A 541 -31.12 24.95 15.48
CA LYS A 541 -31.85 23.67 15.54
C LYS A 541 -33.33 23.95 15.85
N GLN A 542 -34.25 23.59 14.94
CA GLN A 542 -35.65 23.46 15.29
C GLN A 542 -35.76 22.22 16.20
N LEU A 543 -35.64 22.45 17.51
CA LEU A 543 -35.88 21.44 18.52
C LEU A 543 -37.30 20.91 18.33
N VAL A 544 -37.44 19.60 18.13
CA VAL A 544 -38.71 18.91 18.35
C VAL A 544 -39.12 19.25 19.79
N LYS A 545 -40.28 19.90 19.95
CA LYS A 545 -40.84 20.23 21.26
C LYS A 545 -40.96 18.95 22.09
N VAL A 546 -40.09 18.78 23.07
CA VAL A 546 -40.32 17.88 24.19
C VAL A 546 -41.51 18.45 24.95
N ALA A 547 -42.54 17.63 25.12
CA ALA A 547 -43.72 17.98 25.91
C ALA A 547 -43.26 18.31 27.33
N GLU A 548 -43.46 19.56 27.76
CA GLU A 548 -43.31 19.94 29.16
C GLU A 548 -44.35 19.16 29.99
N GLU A 549 -43.87 18.28 30.87
CA GLU A 549 -44.65 17.82 32.01
C GLU A 549 -44.92 19.02 32.92
N LYS A 550 -46.19 19.44 33.02
CA LYS A 550 -46.65 20.34 34.06
C LYS A 550 -47.23 19.56 35.24
N PRO A 551 -47.00 20.03 36.48
CA PRO A 551 -47.41 19.33 37.69
C PRO A 551 -48.92 19.41 37.92
N SER A 552 -49.39 18.47 38.72
CA SER A 552 -50.77 18.21 39.15
C SER A 552 -51.48 19.40 39.81
N LYS A 553 -52.78 19.58 39.49
CA LYS A 553 -53.91 19.64 40.47
C LYS A 553 -55.29 19.97 39.84
N SER A 554 -56.24 19.09 40.16
CA SER A 554 -57.67 19.27 40.52
C SER A 554 -58.66 20.16 39.73
N SER A 555 -59.83 19.52 39.54
CA SER A 555 -61.22 20.01 39.63
C SER A 555 -61.89 20.75 38.45
N LYS A 556 -62.79 19.99 37.80
CA LYS A 556 -64.26 20.20 37.66
C LYS A 556 -64.80 21.45 36.93
N VAL A 557 -65.76 21.16 36.03
CA VAL A 557 -67.07 21.83 35.77
C VAL A 557 -67.25 22.58 34.43
N GLU A 558 -68.17 21.97 33.65
CA GLU A 558 -69.26 22.53 32.81
C GLU A 558 -69.02 23.28 31.47
N LYS A 559 -69.51 22.59 30.43
CA LYS A 559 -70.27 23.03 29.22
C LYS A 559 -71.41 24.04 29.55
N PRO A 560 -72.22 24.59 28.61
CA PRO A 560 -72.30 24.38 27.14
C PRO A 560 -72.69 25.62 26.27
N ALA A 561 -72.91 25.33 24.98
CA ALA A 561 -73.93 25.92 24.07
C ALA A 561 -73.59 27.27 23.40
N SER A 562 -73.98 27.57 22.16
CA SER A 562 -75.07 27.08 21.30
C SER A 562 -74.77 27.44 19.81
N LYS A 563 -75.19 26.60 18.84
CA LYS A 563 -76.23 26.85 17.80
C LYS A 563 -75.93 28.04 16.85
N SER A 564 -76.13 28.00 15.52
CA SER A 564 -76.75 27.04 14.59
C SER A 564 -76.81 27.67 13.18
N LYS A 565 -76.74 26.83 12.12
CA LYS A 565 -77.47 26.90 10.82
C LYS A 565 -77.22 28.16 9.93
N LYS A 566 -77.22 28.15 8.59
CA LYS A 566 -77.85 27.30 7.55
C LYS A 566 -77.24 27.74 6.18
N GLU A 567 -77.06 26.79 5.27
CA GLU A 567 -77.59 26.77 3.88
C GLU A 567 -76.64 27.29 2.76
N ALA A 568 -76.43 26.39 1.79
CA ALA A 568 -75.81 26.58 0.48
C ALA A 568 -76.90 27.03 -0.55
N PRO A 569 -76.58 27.42 -1.80
CA PRO A 569 -76.07 26.46 -2.78
C PRO A 569 -75.03 26.99 -3.80
N ALA A 570 -74.30 26.02 -4.37
CA ALA A 570 -73.76 25.89 -5.73
C ALA A 570 -73.19 27.11 -6.48
N ASP A 571 -71.94 26.98 -6.89
CA ASP A 571 -71.39 27.72 -8.04
C ASP A 571 -70.63 26.77 -8.98
N ASN A 572 -70.79 26.97 -10.28
CA ASN A 572 -70.21 26.15 -11.34
C ASN A 572 -69.61 27.06 -12.41
N LYS A 573 -68.27 27.28 -12.39
CA LYS A 573 -67.34 27.39 -13.56
C LYS A 573 -66.00 28.03 -13.17
N LYS A 574 -64.92 27.40 -13.64
CA LYS A 574 -63.49 27.81 -13.69
C LYS A 574 -63.25 28.94 -14.73
N PRO A 575 -62.00 29.43 -14.96
CA PRO A 575 -60.84 29.71 -14.08
C PRO A 575 -60.24 31.13 -14.33
N ALA A 576 -59.35 31.63 -13.44
CA ALA A 576 -58.05 32.26 -13.77
C ALA A 576 -57.51 33.26 -12.73
N SER A 577 -56.19 33.19 -12.53
CA SER A 577 -55.23 34.25 -12.16
C SER A 577 -55.08 34.74 -10.70
N ASN A 578 -53.87 34.52 -10.19
CA ASN A 578 -53.00 35.36 -9.34
C ASN A 578 -53.59 36.27 -8.26
N ALA A 579 -53.26 36.01 -6.98
CA ALA A 579 -52.30 36.80 -6.17
C ALA A 579 -52.47 36.57 -4.65
N LYS A 580 -51.36 36.76 -3.93
CA LYS A 580 -51.09 36.54 -2.50
C LYS A 580 -52.02 37.29 -1.52
N LYS A 581 -52.41 36.63 -0.41
CA LYS A 581 -52.25 37.12 0.99
C LYS A 581 -52.74 36.04 1.98
N GLY A 582 -51.97 35.79 3.03
CA GLY A 582 -52.22 34.72 4.00
C GLY A 582 -52.97 35.17 5.25
N THR A 583 -53.41 34.19 6.05
CA THR A 583 -53.43 34.26 7.53
C THR A 583 -53.65 32.87 8.13
N LYS A 584 -52.97 32.62 9.26
CA LYS A 584 -52.96 31.42 10.10
C LYS A 584 -54.34 31.04 10.66
N LYS A 585 -54.63 29.74 10.72
CA LYS A 585 -55.34 29.09 11.85
C LYS A 585 -54.79 27.67 12.01
N GLY A 586 -54.37 27.34 13.23
CA GLY A 586 -53.85 26.02 13.59
C GLY A 586 -54.95 25.06 14.06
N GLY A 587 -54.57 23.78 14.16
CA GLY A 587 -55.20 22.80 15.05
C GLY A 587 -56.07 21.74 14.37
N GLY A 588 -55.44 20.64 13.94
CA GLY A 588 -56.10 19.38 13.57
C GLY A 588 -55.23 18.56 12.63
N LEU A 589 -54.70 17.42 13.09
CA LEU A 589 -54.11 16.42 12.20
C LEU A 589 -55.11 16.11 11.10
N SER A 590 -54.68 16.12 9.83
CA SER A 590 -55.61 15.87 8.73
C SER A 590 -56.18 14.46 8.82
N ALA A 591 -57.39 14.24 8.30
CA ALA A 591 -57.95 12.88 8.18
C ALA A 591 -56.98 11.94 7.42
N ALA A 592 -56.14 12.49 6.54
CA ALA A 592 -55.09 11.75 5.85
C ALA A 592 -53.92 11.37 6.78
N ASP A 593 -53.60 12.17 7.80
CA ASP A 593 -52.59 11.85 8.81
C ASP A 593 -53.12 10.85 9.85
N GLN A 594 -54.41 10.90 10.19
CA GLN A 594 -55.06 9.88 11.01
C GLN A 594 -55.18 8.54 10.29
N ILE A 595 -55.49 8.55 8.98
CA ILE A 595 -55.50 7.34 8.15
C ILE A 595 -54.07 6.83 7.95
N ARG A 596 -53.05 7.70 7.81
CA ARG A 596 -51.65 7.27 7.75
C ARG A 596 -51.17 6.70 9.09
N ALA A 597 -51.54 7.27 10.23
CA ALA A 597 -51.23 6.75 11.55
C ALA A 597 -51.93 5.40 11.80
N ALA A 598 -53.21 5.28 11.47
CA ALA A 598 -53.96 4.02 11.59
C ALA A 598 -53.46 2.95 10.60
N ASN A 599 -52.98 3.34 9.41
CA ASN A 599 -52.35 2.41 8.46
C ASN A 599 -50.91 2.04 8.86
N LEU A 600 -50.19 2.91 9.58
CA LEU A 600 -48.89 2.63 10.17
C LEU A 600 -49.03 1.67 11.36
N GLU A 601 -50.05 1.82 12.20
CA GLU A 601 -50.39 0.88 13.28
C GLU A 601 -50.83 -0.48 12.73
N LYS A 602 -51.74 -0.51 11.74
CA LYS A 602 -52.16 -1.78 11.09
C LYS A 602 -51.04 -2.47 10.30
N LYS A 603 -50.08 -1.72 9.73
CA LYS A 603 -48.87 -2.31 9.12
C LYS A 603 -47.90 -2.83 10.17
N GLY A 604 -47.75 -2.12 11.29
CA GLY A 604 -46.88 -2.50 12.41
C GLY A 604 -47.18 -3.89 12.94
N ASP A 605 -48.47 -4.20 13.20
CA ASP A 605 -48.89 -5.53 13.70
C ASP A 605 -48.60 -6.66 12.69
N THR A 606 -48.77 -6.40 11.38
CA THR A 606 -48.46 -7.41 10.34
C THR A 606 -46.97 -7.62 10.12
N GLU A 607 -46.12 -6.63 10.37
CA GLU A 607 -44.66 -6.75 10.28
C GLU A 607 -44.07 -7.42 11.53
N THR A 608 -44.62 -7.15 12.72
CA THR A 608 -44.24 -7.84 13.95
C THR A 608 -44.50 -9.34 13.86
N ASP A 609 -45.67 -9.76 13.39
CA ASP A 609 -46.01 -11.19 13.31
C ASP A 609 -45.19 -11.92 12.24
N LYS A 610 -44.87 -11.26 11.12
CA LYS A 610 -43.92 -11.80 10.13
C LYS A 610 -42.52 -11.97 10.70
N ALA A 611 -42.06 -11.04 11.53
CA ALA A 611 -40.75 -11.12 12.17
C ALA A 611 -40.66 -12.32 13.13
N PHE A 612 -41.69 -12.54 13.96
CA PHE A 612 -41.76 -13.71 14.86
C PHE A 612 -41.93 -15.04 14.12
N LEU A 613 -42.68 -15.07 13.01
CA LEU A 613 -42.77 -16.28 12.17
C LEU A 613 -41.42 -16.64 11.55
N ALA A 614 -40.69 -15.65 11.02
CA ALA A 614 -39.35 -15.86 10.47
C ALA A 614 -38.37 -16.35 11.55
N TRP A 615 -38.44 -15.77 12.75
CA TRP A 615 -37.67 -16.24 13.90
C TRP A 615 -38.01 -17.68 14.28
N SER A 616 -39.30 -18.07 14.26
CA SER A 616 -39.72 -19.44 14.57
C SER A 616 -39.16 -20.50 13.60
N MET A 617 -38.99 -20.15 12.32
CA MET A 617 -38.39 -21.04 11.32
C MET A 617 -36.89 -21.23 11.58
N ILE A 618 -36.20 -20.17 11.97
CA ILE A 618 -34.77 -20.20 12.28
C ILE A 618 -34.51 -20.97 13.57
N MET A 619 -35.35 -20.81 14.60
CA MET A 619 -35.25 -21.63 15.82
C MET A 619 -35.34 -23.13 15.53
N LYS A 620 -36.22 -23.56 14.60
CA LYS A 620 -36.32 -24.96 14.21
C LYS A 620 -35.06 -25.48 13.53
N ASP A 621 -34.41 -24.66 12.70
CA ASP A 621 -33.10 -24.99 12.10
C ASP A 621 -31.99 -25.06 13.15
N LEU A 622 -31.98 -24.13 14.12
CA LEU A 622 -31.01 -24.12 15.21
C LEU A 622 -31.17 -25.33 16.13
N ASP A 623 -32.40 -25.76 16.45
CA ASP A 623 -32.67 -26.93 17.27
C ASP A 623 -32.21 -28.26 16.64
N LEU A 624 -32.01 -28.32 15.31
CA LEU A 624 -31.45 -29.49 14.60
C LEU A 624 -29.93 -29.61 14.76
N THR A 625 -29.24 -28.54 15.17
CA THR A 625 -27.78 -28.54 15.31
C THR A 625 -27.37 -29.16 16.64
N SER A 626 -26.59 -30.24 16.63
CA SER A 626 -26.23 -30.95 17.88
C SER A 626 -25.27 -30.17 18.80
N ASN A 627 -24.33 -29.40 18.24
CA ASN A 627 -23.34 -28.65 19.01
C ASN A 627 -23.93 -27.34 19.59
N ASP A 628 -23.88 -27.15 20.92
CA ASP A 628 -24.39 -25.97 21.63
C ASP A 628 -23.62 -24.67 21.28
N GLU A 629 -22.31 -24.77 21.02
CA GLU A 629 -21.48 -23.62 20.61
C GLU A 629 -21.90 -23.05 19.25
N ASN A 630 -22.09 -23.94 18.27
CA ASN A 630 -22.56 -23.55 16.94
C ASN A 630 -23.98 -22.98 16.98
N ARG A 631 -24.85 -23.48 17.87
CA ARG A 631 -26.18 -22.92 18.11
C ARG A 631 -26.09 -21.48 18.65
N TYR A 632 -25.21 -21.24 19.62
CA TYR A 632 -24.94 -19.91 20.14
C TYR A 632 -24.44 -18.94 19.05
N LEU A 633 -23.40 -19.34 18.29
CA LEU A 633 -22.78 -18.49 17.27
C LEU A 633 -23.77 -18.10 16.16
N ARG A 634 -24.59 -19.06 15.68
CA ARG A 634 -25.60 -18.78 14.66
C ARG A 634 -26.74 -17.91 15.17
N ALA A 635 -27.20 -18.11 16.39
CA ALA A 635 -28.23 -17.25 17.00
C ALA A 635 -27.73 -15.81 17.17
N LYS A 636 -26.47 -15.62 17.60
CA LYS A 636 -25.84 -14.30 17.72
C LYS A 636 -25.60 -13.64 16.37
N GLN A 637 -25.19 -14.42 15.35
CA GLN A 637 -25.04 -13.94 13.98
C GLN A 637 -26.38 -13.47 13.40
N TYR A 638 -27.47 -14.18 13.67
CA TYR A 638 -28.81 -13.77 13.28
C TYR A 638 -29.20 -12.44 13.94
N LEU A 639 -28.97 -12.28 15.24
CA LEU A 639 -29.25 -11.04 15.96
C LEU A 639 -28.49 -9.85 15.36
N ASN A 640 -27.21 -10.03 15.02
CA ASN A 640 -26.36 -8.99 14.46
C ASN A 640 -26.77 -8.57 13.04
N ASN A 641 -27.39 -9.47 12.26
CA ASN A 641 -27.82 -9.22 10.88
C ASN A 641 -29.24 -8.66 10.75
N LEU A 642 -29.97 -8.47 11.86
CA LEU A 642 -31.32 -7.89 11.88
C LEU A 642 -31.30 -6.36 11.69
N ASP A 643 -32.35 -5.83 11.07
CA ASP A 643 -32.55 -4.39 10.95
C ASP A 643 -33.02 -3.75 12.27
N ASN A 644 -32.78 -2.44 12.45
CA ASN A 644 -33.11 -1.75 13.70
C ASN A 644 -34.61 -1.83 14.07
N ALA A 645 -35.50 -2.03 13.08
CA ALA A 645 -36.93 -2.21 13.33
C ALA A 645 -37.24 -3.59 13.94
N ARG A 646 -36.72 -4.68 13.35
CA ARG A 646 -36.92 -6.04 13.88
C ARG A 646 -36.10 -6.31 15.14
N THR A 647 -34.90 -5.72 15.28
CA THR A 647 -34.10 -5.83 16.52
C THR A 647 -34.90 -5.32 17.72
N LYS A 648 -35.53 -4.13 17.61
CA LYS A 648 -36.38 -3.58 18.69
C LYS A 648 -37.56 -4.47 19.09
N ILE A 649 -37.93 -5.45 18.27
CA ILE A 649 -39.05 -6.35 18.51
C ILE A 649 -38.56 -7.73 19.02
N LEU A 650 -37.50 -8.28 18.41
CA LEU A 650 -37.07 -9.67 18.61
C LEU A 650 -35.90 -9.84 19.60
N GLU A 651 -35.18 -8.77 19.95
CA GLU A 651 -33.95 -8.84 20.76
C GLU A 651 -34.15 -9.58 22.10
N GLY A 652 -35.25 -9.33 22.81
CA GLY A 652 -35.55 -10.02 24.07
C GLY A 652 -35.76 -11.53 23.91
N ASP A 653 -36.47 -11.95 22.86
CA ASP A 653 -36.79 -13.36 22.59
C ASP A 653 -35.54 -14.14 22.11
N ILE A 654 -34.74 -13.52 21.23
CA ILE A 654 -33.49 -14.09 20.72
C ILE A 654 -32.44 -14.22 21.84
N ASN A 655 -32.26 -13.19 22.67
CA ASN A 655 -31.33 -13.24 23.80
C ASN A 655 -31.75 -14.29 24.84
N THR A 656 -33.05 -14.50 25.03
CA THR A 656 -33.57 -15.57 25.90
C THR A 656 -33.27 -16.95 25.33
N PHE A 657 -33.35 -17.14 24.01
CA PHE A 657 -32.94 -18.38 23.34
C PHE A 657 -31.41 -18.61 23.45
N ILE A 658 -30.62 -17.54 23.29
CA ILE A 658 -29.16 -17.57 23.51
C ILE A 658 -28.83 -18.03 24.94
N LEU A 659 -29.56 -17.53 25.95
CA LEU A 659 -29.40 -17.99 27.33
C LEU A 659 -29.70 -19.48 27.50
N GLN A 660 -30.70 -20.03 26.80
CA GLN A 660 -30.98 -21.48 26.82
C GLN A 660 -29.80 -22.28 26.26
N CYS A 661 -29.21 -21.85 25.13
CA CYS A 661 -28.05 -22.49 24.53
C CYS A 661 -26.82 -22.45 25.44
N LEU A 662 -26.51 -21.27 25.98
CA LEU A 662 -25.38 -21.09 26.90
C LEU A 662 -25.55 -21.90 28.19
N LEU A 663 -26.76 -21.97 28.74
CA LEU A 663 -27.05 -22.77 29.93
C LEU A 663 -26.87 -24.29 29.67
N SER A 664 -27.27 -24.75 28.47
CA SER A 664 -27.07 -26.14 28.05
C SER A 664 -25.58 -26.47 27.85
N TRP A 665 -24.82 -25.53 27.27
CA TRP A 665 -23.39 -25.65 27.09
C TRP A 665 -22.64 -25.69 28.45
N TRP A 666 -23.00 -24.81 29.37
CA TRP A 666 -22.47 -24.80 30.74
C TRP A 666 -22.79 -26.11 31.49
N ALA A 667 -24.00 -26.65 31.31
CA ALA A 667 -24.37 -27.94 31.87
C ALA A 667 -23.50 -29.09 31.33
N GLY A 668 -23.02 -29.00 30.08
CA GLY A 668 -22.04 -29.93 29.51
C GLY A 668 -20.73 -29.97 30.30
N TYR A 669 -20.16 -28.81 30.63
CA TYR A 669 -18.95 -28.70 31.46
C TYR A 669 -19.18 -29.20 32.89
N CYS A 670 -20.34 -28.87 33.48
CA CYS A 670 -20.72 -29.35 34.81
C CYS A 670 -20.85 -30.88 34.85
N LYS A 671 -21.41 -31.51 33.80
CA LYS A 671 -21.56 -32.97 33.70
C LYS A 671 -20.23 -33.70 33.60
N GLN A 672 -19.22 -33.07 32.98
CA GLN A 672 -17.87 -33.61 32.84
C GLN A 672 -16.96 -33.28 34.04
N ASN A 673 -17.48 -32.57 35.05
CA ASN A 673 -16.74 -32.10 36.22
C ASN A 673 -15.54 -31.18 35.88
N LYS A 674 -15.63 -30.45 34.76
CA LYS A 674 -14.61 -29.50 34.25
C LYS A 674 -15.14 -28.06 34.24
N LYS A 675 -15.54 -27.57 35.41
CA LYS A 675 -16.17 -26.25 35.56
C LYS A 675 -15.24 -25.08 35.24
N ILE A 676 -13.95 -25.20 35.59
CA ILE A 676 -12.94 -24.16 35.36
C ILE A 676 -12.83 -23.81 33.87
N ASP A 677 -12.79 -24.82 33.00
CA ASP A 677 -12.70 -24.65 31.55
C ASP A 677 -13.94 -23.96 30.95
N GLY A 678 -15.09 -24.02 31.64
CA GLY A 678 -16.37 -23.50 31.18
C GLY A 678 -16.70 -22.09 31.67
N TYR A 679 -15.86 -21.42 32.47
CA TYR A 679 -16.17 -20.09 33.01
C TYR A 679 -16.34 -19.00 31.95
N HIS A 680 -15.72 -19.14 30.78
CA HIS A 680 -15.96 -18.28 29.64
C HIS A 680 -17.42 -18.32 29.16
N VAL A 681 -18.09 -19.49 29.22
CA VAL A 681 -19.52 -19.63 28.90
C VAL A 681 -20.37 -18.91 29.95
N VAL A 682 -20.00 -19.01 31.22
CA VAL A 682 -20.67 -18.29 32.31
C VAL A 682 -20.53 -16.77 32.14
N ALA A 683 -19.40 -16.28 31.63
CA ALA A 683 -19.20 -14.85 31.33
C ALA A 683 -20.11 -14.38 30.18
N LEU A 684 -20.36 -15.24 29.19
CA LEU A 684 -21.34 -14.99 28.13
C LEU A 684 -22.78 -14.98 28.67
N ILE A 685 -23.12 -15.87 29.61
CA ILE A 685 -24.43 -15.84 30.31
C ILE A 685 -24.59 -14.51 31.05
N TRP A 686 -23.59 -14.13 31.85
CA TRP A 686 -23.58 -12.88 32.61
C TRP A 686 -23.80 -11.65 31.71
N THR A 687 -23.10 -11.58 30.58
CA THR A 687 -23.22 -10.49 29.60
C THR A 687 -24.60 -10.45 28.94
N THR A 688 -25.13 -11.62 28.55
CA THR A 688 -26.44 -11.72 27.89
C THR A 688 -27.57 -11.32 28.84
N VAL A 689 -27.47 -11.69 30.13
CA VAL A 689 -28.40 -11.24 31.17
C VAL A 689 -28.40 -9.72 31.29
N ARG A 690 -27.21 -9.09 31.37
CA ARG A 690 -27.10 -7.62 31.43
C ARG A 690 -27.66 -6.95 30.19
N SER A 691 -27.41 -7.51 28.99
CA SER A 691 -27.99 -7.01 27.74
C SER A 691 -29.51 -7.03 27.78
N ILE A 692 -30.14 -8.11 28.27
CA ILE A 692 -31.60 -8.15 28.46
C ILE A 692 -32.04 -7.08 29.46
N CYS A 693 -31.33 -6.89 30.56
CA CYS A 693 -31.68 -5.88 31.57
C CYS A 693 -31.59 -4.42 31.07
N THR A 694 -30.71 -4.12 30.12
CA THR A 694 -30.47 -2.76 29.58
C THR A 694 -31.14 -2.49 28.22
N THR A 695 -31.76 -3.52 27.62
CA THR A 695 -32.39 -3.46 26.30
C THR A 695 -33.58 -2.48 26.27
N SER A 696 -33.74 -1.80 25.12
CA SER A 696 -34.87 -0.88 24.87
C SER A 696 -36.11 -1.55 24.23
N ALA A 697 -35.98 -2.83 23.85
CA ALA A 697 -37.06 -3.68 23.33
C ALA A 697 -38.08 -4.06 24.43
N PRO A 698 -39.32 -4.40 24.08
CA PRO A 698 -40.32 -4.83 25.04
C PRO A 698 -39.95 -6.20 25.64
N ILE A 699 -39.85 -6.28 26.97
CA ILE A 699 -39.51 -7.49 27.72
C ILE A 699 -40.75 -8.00 28.46
N THR A 700 -41.03 -9.29 28.34
CA THR A 700 -42.21 -9.95 28.91
C THR A 700 -41.92 -10.40 30.35
N LYS A 701 -42.97 -10.60 31.16
CA LYS A 701 -42.79 -11.07 32.55
C LYS A 701 -42.18 -12.48 32.60
N GLU A 702 -42.45 -13.29 31.58
CA GLU A 702 -41.91 -14.63 31.43
C GLU A 702 -40.36 -14.60 31.27
N ILE A 703 -39.83 -13.72 30.41
CA ILE A 703 -38.37 -13.55 30.23
C ILE A 703 -37.69 -13.19 31.56
N ILE A 704 -38.27 -12.26 32.33
CA ILE A 704 -37.73 -11.83 33.62
C ILE A 704 -37.65 -13.02 34.60
N GLN A 705 -38.69 -13.86 34.65
CA GLN A 705 -38.70 -15.05 35.50
C GLN A 705 -37.62 -16.06 35.10
N HIS A 706 -37.40 -16.28 33.80
CA HIS A 706 -36.34 -17.14 33.30
C HIS A 706 -34.95 -16.60 33.66
N VAL A 707 -34.71 -15.30 33.42
CA VAL A 707 -33.43 -14.64 33.74
C VAL A 707 -33.14 -14.71 35.25
N GLU A 708 -34.12 -14.39 36.10
CA GLU A 708 -33.96 -14.46 37.56
C GLU A 708 -33.65 -15.89 38.03
N LYS A 709 -34.34 -16.89 37.46
CA LYS A 709 -34.10 -18.30 37.76
C LYS A 709 -32.70 -18.75 37.32
N ILE A 710 -32.23 -18.33 36.15
CA ILE A 710 -30.87 -18.64 35.66
C ILE A 710 -29.81 -18.02 36.58
N CYS A 711 -29.99 -16.76 36.99
CA CYS A 711 -29.04 -16.09 37.88
C CYS A 711 -28.92 -16.81 39.23
N LYS A 712 -30.04 -17.32 39.77
CA LYS A 712 -30.07 -18.14 41.00
C LYS A 712 -29.42 -19.52 40.80
N LEU A 713 -29.62 -20.17 39.66
CA LEU A 713 -29.06 -21.49 39.36
C LEU A 713 -27.54 -21.46 39.17
N VAL A 714 -27.02 -20.41 38.54
CA VAL A 714 -25.59 -20.25 38.23
C VAL A 714 -24.83 -19.57 39.38
N GLY A 715 -25.50 -18.75 40.20
CA GLY A 715 -24.89 -18.03 41.32
C GLY A 715 -24.34 -16.65 40.95
N ILE A 716 -24.97 -15.95 40.00
CA ILE A 716 -24.56 -14.64 39.48
C ILE A 716 -25.67 -13.58 39.69
N SER A 717 -26.08 -13.36 40.94
CA SER A 717 -27.25 -12.53 41.25
C SER A 717 -27.10 -11.05 40.86
N ASP A 718 -25.92 -10.43 41.05
CA ASP A 718 -25.63 -9.05 40.61
C ASP A 718 -25.78 -8.78 39.10
N ALA A 719 -25.79 -9.82 38.24
CA ALA A 719 -26.03 -9.62 36.82
C ALA A 719 -27.45 -9.10 36.53
N PHE A 720 -28.39 -9.38 37.44
CA PHE A 720 -29.79 -9.03 37.30
C PHE A 720 -30.11 -7.67 37.94
N SER A 721 -30.52 -6.71 37.12
CA SER A 721 -31.20 -5.49 37.56
C SER A 721 -32.62 -5.49 37.04
N SER A 722 -33.62 -5.14 37.87
CA SER A 722 -35.04 -5.17 37.48
C SER A 722 -35.29 -4.30 36.23
N PRO A 723 -35.59 -4.89 35.05
CA PRO A 723 -35.78 -4.11 33.83
C PRO A 723 -37.13 -3.37 33.86
N LYS A 724 -37.21 -2.24 33.15
CA LYS A 724 -38.49 -1.54 32.95
C LYS A 724 -39.37 -2.35 32.01
N ILE A 725 -40.52 -2.83 32.49
CA ILE A 725 -41.50 -3.53 31.65
C ILE A 725 -42.05 -2.53 30.63
N LEU A 726 -41.73 -2.74 29.35
CA LEU A 726 -42.20 -1.96 28.22
C LEU A 726 -43.04 -2.86 27.33
N GLY A 727 -44.30 -2.48 27.05
CA GLY A 727 -45.16 -3.17 26.07
C GLY A 727 -46.15 -4.20 26.62
N ALA A 728 -46.93 -4.80 25.72
CA ALA A 728 -47.95 -5.80 26.02
C ALA A 728 -47.34 -7.18 26.30
N ASP A 729 -47.90 -7.89 27.29
CA ASP A 729 -47.40 -9.17 27.82
C ASP A 729 -47.67 -10.33 26.84
N ARG A 730 -46.77 -10.51 25.85
CA ARG A 730 -46.79 -11.63 24.88
C ARG A 730 -46.05 -12.83 25.48
N LYS A 731 -46.52 -14.06 25.23
CA LYS A 731 -45.80 -15.29 25.63
C LYS A 731 -44.56 -15.50 24.76
N LEU A 732 -43.52 -16.12 25.31
CA LEU A 732 -42.31 -16.52 24.59
C LEU A 732 -42.63 -17.34 23.33
N SER A 733 -41.84 -17.17 22.27
CA SER A 733 -42.06 -17.91 21.01
C SER A 733 -41.68 -19.39 21.10
N PHE A 734 -41.06 -19.82 22.20
CA PHE A 734 -40.61 -21.17 22.46
C PHE A 734 -40.73 -21.53 23.94
N ALA A 735 -40.77 -22.83 24.26
CA ALA A 735 -40.74 -23.31 25.63
C ALA A 735 -39.28 -23.43 26.11
N PHE A 736 -38.93 -22.72 27.19
CA PHE A 736 -37.56 -22.73 27.71
C PHE A 736 -37.20 -24.08 28.32
N LYS A 737 -36.11 -24.70 27.86
CA LYS A 737 -35.60 -26.00 28.32
C LYS A 737 -34.52 -25.81 29.38
N TYR A 738 -34.70 -26.41 30.56
CA TYR A 738 -33.71 -26.40 31.64
C TYR A 738 -32.93 -27.72 31.69
N PRO A 739 -31.63 -27.69 32.05
CA PRO A 739 -30.87 -28.90 32.38
C PRO A 739 -31.49 -29.67 33.57
N PRO A 740 -31.22 -30.98 33.70
CA PRO A 740 -31.81 -31.80 34.76
C PRO A 740 -31.40 -31.30 36.17
N PRO A 741 -32.33 -31.32 37.15
CA PRO A 741 -32.13 -30.71 38.48
C PRO A 741 -31.11 -31.44 39.37
N THR A 742 -30.62 -32.61 38.95
CA THR A 742 -29.60 -33.39 39.66
C THR A 742 -28.17 -32.84 39.48
N LEU A 743 -27.97 -31.88 38.55
CA LEU A 743 -26.67 -31.30 38.25
C LEU A 743 -26.49 -29.94 38.93
N SER A 744 -25.43 -29.77 39.72
CA SER A 744 -25.10 -28.47 40.33
C SER A 744 -24.47 -27.52 39.30
N LEU A 745 -25.24 -26.52 38.87
CA LEU A 745 -24.83 -25.49 37.92
C LEU A 745 -24.18 -24.27 38.57
N LYS A 746 -24.04 -24.27 39.90
CA LYS A 746 -23.46 -23.14 40.64
C LYS A 746 -21.96 -23.03 40.35
N ILE A 747 -21.47 -21.82 40.16
CA ILE A 747 -20.03 -21.52 40.11
C ILE A 747 -19.34 -21.89 41.44
N ASP A 748 -18.06 -22.27 41.37
CA ASP A 748 -17.31 -22.73 42.55
C ASP A 748 -16.58 -21.57 43.27
N ILE A 749 -16.33 -20.46 42.57
CA ILE A 749 -15.70 -19.23 43.08
C ILE A 749 -16.73 -18.19 43.51
N SER A 750 -16.28 -17.18 44.26
CA SER A 750 -17.16 -16.07 44.64
C SER A 750 -17.61 -15.26 43.42
N GLN A 751 -18.78 -14.62 43.50
CA GLN A 751 -19.32 -13.84 42.39
C GLN A 751 -18.42 -12.65 41.99
N SER A 752 -17.79 -11.98 42.97
CA SER A 752 -16.89 -10.85 42.71
C SER A 752 -15.58 -11.29 42.05
N GLU A 753 -15.03 -12.41 42.50
CA GLU A 753 -13.82 -13.03 41.93
C GLU A 753 -14.06 -13.47 40.48
N PHE A 754 -15.18 -14.16 40.22
CA PHE A 754 -15.60 -14.52 38.86
C PHE A 754 -15.71 -13.31 37.92
N GLN A 755 -16.27 -12.20 38.41
CA GLN A 755 -16.42 -10.98 37.62
C GLN A 755 -15.06 -10.37 37.25
N LEU A 756 -14.14 -10.28 38.21
CA LEU A 756 -12.81 -9.72 37.99
C LEU A 756 -11.94 -10.59 37.07
N GLU A 757 -12.00 -11.91 37.21
CA GLU A 757 -11.16 -12.83 36.44
C GLU A 757 -11.68 -13.07 35.01
N HIS A 758 -13.00 -13.13 34.81
CA HIS A 758 -13.58 -13.61 33.55
C HIS A 758 -14.50 -12.62 32.82
N CYS A 759 -15.02 -11.57 33.49
CA CYS A 759 -15.96 -10.63 32.88
C CYS A 759 -15.33 -9.32 32.38
N GLY A 760 -14.01 -9.12 32.55
CA GLY A 760 -13.30 -7.90 32.18
C GLY A 760 -13.58 -7.36 30.76
N PRO A 761 -13.61 -8.20 29.70
CA PRO A 761 -13.94 -7.75 28.34
C PRO A 761 -15.38 -7.24 28.16
N TYR A 762 -16.28 -7.60 29.07
CA TYR A 762 -17.72 -7.33 28.99
C TYR A 762 -18.22 -6.28 29.99
N MET A 763 -17.33 -5.74 30.83
CA MET A 763 -17.69 -4.71 31.80
C MET A 763 -17.89 -3.35 31.12
N ASP A 764 -18.98 -2.66 31.50
CA ASP A 764 -19.25 -1.29 31.05
C ASP A 764 -18.15 -0.34 31.54
N ARG A 765 -17.45 0.30 30.61
CA ARG A 765 -16.40 1.31 30.91
C ARG A 765 -16.93 2.74 30.94
N MET A 766 -18.25 2.93 30.95
CA MET A 766 -18.91 4.24 30.83
C MET A 766 -18.79 5.05 32.12
N LEU A 767 -18.39 6.32 32.03
CA LEU A 767 -18.15 7.22 33.17
C LEU A 767 -19.27 8.27 33.27
N ASP A 768 -20.33 7.99 34.04
CA ASP A 768 -21.51 8.85 34.21
C ASP A 768 -22.26 9.19 32.89
N ALA A 769 -22.50 8.17 32.06
CA ALA A 769 -23.25 8.31 30.81
C ALA A 769 -24.70 8.72 31.05
N LYS A 770 -25.13 9.85 30.45
CA LYS A 770 -26.51 10.34 30.52
C LYS A 770 -26.98 10.85 29.16
N PRO A 771 -28.26 10.67 28.79
CA PRO A 771 -28.77 11.18 27.52
C PRO A 771 -28.60 12.69 27.41
N ASP A 772 -28.09 13.16 26.27
CA ASP A 772 -27.92 14.60 25.98
C ASP A 772 -28.69 14.94 24.69
N PRO A 773 -29.53 15.99 24.66
CA PRO A 773 -30.32 16.35 23.49
C PRO A 773 -29.47 16.77 22.28
N ARG A 774 -28.19 17.11 22.46
CA ARG A 774 -27.27 17.43 21.38
C ARG A 774 -26.83 16.19 20.61
N VAL A 775 -26.89 15.00 21.21
CA VAL A 775 -26.38 13.72 20.68
C VAL A 775 -27.49 12.68 20.62
N SER A 776 -27.93 12.31 19.42
CA SER A 776 -29.01 11.32 19.24
C SER A 776 -28.52 9.90 18.91
N SER A 777 -27.24 9.73 18.59
CA SER A 777 -26.66 8.47 18.12
C SER A 777 -26.21 7.55 19.25
N PHE A 778 -25.80 8.10 20.39
CA PHE A 778 -25.38 7.34 21.57
C PHE A 778 -25.55 8.20 22.83
N VAL A 779 -25.36 7.58 24.01
CA VAL A 779 -25.43 8.25 25.31
C VAL A 779 -24.03 8.73 25.70
N PRO A 780 -23.76 10.06 25.73
CA PRO A 780 -22.43 10.57 26.04
C PRO A 780 -22.08 10.48 27.52
N ASP A 781 -20.79 10.29 27.79
CA ASP A 781 -20.21 10.31 29.14
C ASP A 781 -20.29 11.71 29.78
N GLY A 782 -20.14 11.77 31.11
CA GLY A 782 -20.17 13.04 31.85
C GLY A 782 -19.15 14.06 31.35
N TRP A 783 -17.92 13.61 31.10
CA TRP A 783 -16.84 14.48 30.58
C TRP A 783 -17.13 14.95 29.14
N GLN A 784 -17.75 14.11 28.30
CA GLN A 784 -18.12 14.50 26.93
C GLN A 784 -19.16 15.60 26.95
N ARG A 785 -20.16 15.51 27.84
CA ARG A 785 -21.20 16.55 28.00
C ARG A 785 -20.62 17.89 28.44
N ASP A 786 -19.68 17.89 29.39
CA ASP A 786 -19.00 19.13 29.83
C ASP A 786 -18.19 19.74 28.67
N VAL A 787 -17.49 18.93 27.87
CA VAL A 787 -16.81 19.42 26.66
C VAL A 787 -17.81 20.10 25.70
N LEU A 788 -18.97 19.50 25.46
CA LEU A 788 -20.01 20.12 24.62
C LEU A 788 -20.48 21.47 25.20
N ASP A 789 -20.65 21.57 26.52
CA ASP A 789 -21.03 22.82 27.19
C ASP A 789 -19.96 23.91 27.00
N GLN A 790 -18.67 23.57 27.10
CA GLN A 790 -17.58 24.54 26.84
C GLN A 790 -17.49 24.94 25.37
N LEU A 791 -17.80 24.04 24.43
CA LEU A 791 -17.85 24.36 23.00
C LEU A 791 -19.02 25.29 22.65
N ASP A 792 -20.20 25.06 23.26
CA ASP A 792 -21.35 25.97 23.17
C ASP A 792 -21.03 27.35 23.76
N ALA A 793 -20.26 27.41 24.84
CA ALA A 793 -19.73 28.66 25.42
C ALA A 793 -18.58 29.29 24.59
N ASN A 794 -18.21 28.69 23.46
CA ASN A 794 -17.13 29.13 22.56
C ASN A 794 -15.76 29.29 23.24
N LYS A 795 -15.44 28.43 24.20
CA LYS A 795 -14.13 28.39 24.87
C LYS A 795 -13.17 27.39 24.20
N SER A 796 -11.87 27.59 24.41
CA SER A 796 -10.86 26.58 24.06
C SER A 796 -10.92 25.40 25.03
N VAL A 797 -10.74 24.19 24.54
CA VAL A 797 -10.81 22.96 25.34
C VAL A 797 -9.59 22.08 25.07
N PHE A 798 -9.00 21.55 26.13
CA PHE A 798 -7.96 20.52 26.07
C PHE A 798 -8.51 19.22 26.65
N VAL A 799 -8.61 18.19 25.81
CA VAL A 799 -9.19 16.89 26.15
C VAL A 799 -8.10 15.83 26.17
N VAL A 800 -7.88 15.24 27.34
CA VAL A 800 -6.97 14.13 27.55
C VAL A 800 -7.79 12.89 27.86
N ALA A 801 -7.85 11.95 26.91
CA ALA A 801 -8.54 10.68 27.12
C ALA A 801 -7.85 9.54 26.35
N PRO A 802 -7.94 8.28 26.80
CA PRO A 802 -7.35 7.14 26.09
C PRO A 802 -7.83 7.05 24.64
N THR A 803 -7.01 6.44 23.77
CA THR A 803 -7.45 6.06 22.42
C THR A 803 -8.67 5.15 22.53
N SER A 804 -9.66 5.34 21.64
CA SER A 804 -10.97 4.68 21.68
C SER A 804 -11.98 5.20 22.74
N ALA A 805 -11.65 6.25 23.51
CA ALA A 805 -12.62 6.90 24.41
C ALA A 805 -13.68 7.77 23.68
N GLY A 806 -13.65 7.83 22.34
CA GLY A 806 -14.61 8.59 21.55
C GLY A 806 -14.29 10.08 21.37
N LYS A 807 -13.04 10.51 21.52
CA LYS A 807 -12.59 11.92 21.33
C LYS A 807 -13.01 12.49 19.98
N THR A 808 -12.95 11.69 18.91
CA THR A 808 -13.26 12.12 17.54
C THR A 808 -14.68 12.64 17.38
N PHE A 809 -15.65 12.18 18.20
CA PHE A 809 -17.03 12.69 18.15
C PHE A 809 -17.12 14.19 18.42
N ILE A 810 -16.27 14.70 19.33
CA ILE A 810 -16.22 16.13 19.71
C ILE A 810 -15.92 16.98 18.47
N SER A 811 -15.05 16.49 17.59
CA SER A 811 -14.68 17.16 16.35
C SER A 811 -15.86 17.30 15.39
N PHE A 812 -16.67 16.26 15.24
CA PHE A 812 -17.85 16.32 14.38
C PHE A 812 -18.91 17.28 14.91
N TYR A 813 -19.09 17.33 16.23
CA TYR A 813 -19.99 18.32 16.85
C TYR A 813 -19.51 19.75 16.61
N ALA A 814 -18.21 20.02 16.78
CA ALA A 814 -17.63 21.32 16.49
C ALA A 814 -17.75 21.72 15.01
N MET A 815 -17.58 20.75 14.09
CA MET A 815 -17.82 20.94 12.66
C MET A 815 -19.28 21.29 12.35
N GLU A 816 -20.22 20.57 12.95
CA GLU A 816 -21.67 20.82 12.79
C GLU A 816 -22.04 22.24 13.23
N GLN A 817 -21.51 22.72 14.37
CA GLN A 817 -21.76 24.08 14.86
C GLN A 817 -21.35 25.15 13.83
N ILE A 818 -20.14 25.03 13.26
CA ILE A 818 -19.64 25.99 12.25
C ILE A 818 -20.45 25.91 10.96
N LEU A 819 -20.77 24.69 10.50
CA LEU A 819 -21.61 24.49 9.31
C LEU A 819 -23.03 25.05 9.49
N ARG A 820 -23.59 25.06 10.70
CA ARG A 820 -24.93 25.61 10.97
C ARG A 820 -24.95 27.11 11.20
N ALA A 821 -23.87 27.67 11.77
CA ALA A 821 -23.78 29.07 12.15
C ALA A 821 -23.93 29.99 10.93
N ASP A 822 -23.15 29.75 9.88
CA ASP A 822 -23.17 30.57 8.65
C ASP A 822 -22.62 29.80 7.42
N ASN A 823 -22.43 30.50 6.30
CA ASN A 823 -21.86 29.96 5.05
C ASN A 823 -20.40 30.37 4.81
N ASP A 824 -19.72 31.00 5.78
CA ASP A 824 -18.43 31.67 5.59
C ASP A 824 -17.35 31.21 6.56
N GLY A 825 -17.73 30.88 7.81
CA GLY A 825 -16.87 30.39 8.86
C GLY A 825 -16.19 29.08 8.48
N VAL A 826 -14.92 28.99 8.89
CA VAL A 826 -14.03 27.86 8.61
C VAL A 826 -13.60 27.21 9.91
N LEU A 827 -13.70 25.88 9.97
CA LEU A 827 -13.05 25.06 10.97
C LEU A 827 -11.88 24.34 10.30
N VAL A 828 -10.71 24.39 10.94
CA VAL A 828 -9.53 23.65 10.48
C VAL A 828 -9.31 22.44 11.38
N TYR A 829 -9.22 21.26 10.78
CA TYR A 829 -8.81 20.03 11.44
C TYR A 829 -7.37 19.72 11.08
N VAL A 830 -6.50 19.71 12.09
CA VAL A 830 -5.07 19.40 11.96
C VAL A 830 -4.85 17.98 12.45
N ALA A 831 -4.54 17.09 11.52
CA ALA A 831 -4.22 15.70 11.83
C ALA A 831 -2.70 15.46 11.75
N PRO A 832 -2.14 14.55 12.58
CA PRO A 832 -0.70 14.27 12.59
C PRO A 832 -0.22 13.57 11.31
N THR A 833 -1.06 12.73 10.69
CA THR A 833 -0.70 11.92 9.52
C THR A 833 -1.69 12.08 8.36
N LYS A 834 -1.24 11.84 7.13
CA LYS A 834 -2.09 11.91 5.93
C LYS A 834 -3.16 10.82 5.89
N ALA A 835 -2.88 9.64 6.46
CA ALA A 835 -3.87 8.58 6.59
C ALA A 835 -5.09 9.05 7.40
N LEU A 836 -4.85 9.73 8.53
CA LEU A 836 -5.91 10.35 9.33
C LEU A 836 -6.62 11.49 8.58
N VAL A 837 -5.91 12.28 7.78
CA VAL A 837 -6.54 13.31 6.92
C VAL A 837 -7.59 12.68 6.00
N ASN A 838 -7.25 11.58 5.33
CA ASN A 838 -8.18 10.86 4.45
C ASN A 838 -9.34 10.25 5.23
N GLN A 839 -9.07 9.64 6.38
CA GLN A 839 -10.10 9.07 7.25
C GLN A 839 -11.13 10.12 7.68
N ILE A 840 -10.67 11.26 8.21
CA ILE A 840 -11.55 12.34 8.68
C ILE A 840 -12.30 12.97 7.51
N ALA A 841 -11.66 13.18 6.36
CA ALA A 841 -12.32 13.71 5.18
C ALA A 841 -13.44 12.77 4.66
N ALA A 842 -13.19 11.47 4.66
CA ALA A 842 -14.20 10.48 4.31
C ALA A 842 -15.38 10.50 5.30
N GLU A 843 -15.10 10.56 6.61
CA GLU A 843 -16.16 10.68 7.62
C GLU A 843 -16.97 11.99 7.47
N VAL A 844 -16.32 13.12 7.17
CA VAL A 844 -17.00 14.40 6.90
C VAL A 844 -17.89 14.29 5.67
N GLN A 845 -17.40 13.67 4.59
CA GLN A 845 -18.15 13.42 3.36
C GLN A 845 -19.37 12.51 3.61
N GLY A 846 -19.24 11.49 4.45
CA GLY A 846 -20.32 10.58 4.81
C GLY A 846 -21.35 11.19 5.77
N ARG A 847 -20.93 12.12 6.64
CA ARG A 847 -21.78 12.69 7.70
C ARG A 847 -22.52 13.97 7.29
N PHE A 848 -21.91 14.84 6.49
CA PHE A 848 -22.44 16.20 6.28
C PHE A 848 -22.67 16.52 4.80
N SER A 849 -23.84 17.10 4.50
CA SER A 849 -24.16 17.64 3.18
C SER A 849 -24.75 19.04 3.30
N LYS A 850 -24.23 20.00 2.52
CA LYS A 850 -24.71 21.39 2.53
C LYS A 850 -24.68 21.99 1.14
N ARG A 851 -25.70 22.77 0.79
CA ARG A 851 -25.78 23.50 -0.48
C ARG A 851 -25.41 24.97 -0.27
N PHE A 852 -24.46 25.45 -1.05
CA PHE A 852 -23.99 26.84 -0.99
C PHE A 852 -24.64 27.67 -2.10
N PRO A 853 -25.07 28.91 -1.81
CA PRO A 853 -25.64 29.81 -2.82
C PRO A 853 -24.58 30.39 -3.77
N GLN A 854 -23.30 30.38 -3.37
CA GLN A 854 -22.17 30.91 -4.15
C GLN A 854 -21.38 29.78 -4.79
N ALA A 855 -20.99 29.95 -6.06
CA ALA A 855 -20.14 29.00 -6.77
C ALA A 855 -18.72 28.96 -6.18
N GLY A 856 -18.12 27.77 -6.11
CA GLY A 856 -16.74 27.58 -5.60
C GLY A 856 -16.62 27.34 -4.09
N LYS A 857 -17.74 27.33 -3.36
CA LYS A 857 -17.80 26.90 -1.95
C LYS A 857 -18.11 25.42 -1.81
N GLY A 858 -17.52 24.78 -0.80
CA GLY A 858 -17.70 23.37 -0.50
C GLY A 858 -17.81 23.11 0.99
N VAL A 859 -18.29 21.91 1.36
CA VAL A 859 -18.36 21.51 2.77
C VAL A 859 -16.95 21.32 3.31
N TRP A 860 -16.15 20.51 2.63
CA TRP A 860 -14.81 20.16 3.06
C TRP A 860 -13.78 20.22 1.94
N ALA A 861 -12.52 20.33 2.33
CA ALA A 861 -11.36 20.19 1.45
C ALA A 861 -10.20 19.54 2.18
N ILE A 862 -9.34 18.86 1.42
CA ILE A 862 -8.02 18.44 1.90
C ILE A 862 -6.98 19.37 1.31
N HIS A 863 -6.05 19.84 2.15
CA HIS A 863 -4.85 20.49 1.69
C HIS A 863 -3.65 19.83 2.36
N THR A 864 -2.86 19.09 1.58
CA THR A 864 -1.55 18.58 1.98
C THR A 864 -0.48 19.13 1.03
N ARG A 865 0.80 18.79 1.27
CA ARG A 865 1.88 19.14 0.34
C ARG A 865 1.76 18.38 -0.98
N ASP A 866 1.31 17.13 -0.92
CA ASP A 866 1.32 16.22 -2.07
C ASP A 866 0.04 16.35 -2.93
N TYR A 867 -1.11 16.59 -2.30
CA TYR A 867 -2.38 16.69 -3.02
C TYR A 867 -3.39 17.62 -2.36
N ARG A 868 -4.31 18.13 -3.20
CA ARG A 868 -5.41 19.00 -2.79
C ARG A 868 -6.72 18.46 -3.34
N VAL A 869 -7.71 18.37 -2.48
CA VAL A 869 -9.07 17.93 -2.83
C VAL A 869 -10.03 19.05 -2.52
N ASN A 870 -10.92 19.36 -3.47
CA ASN A 870 -11.82 20.51 -3.42
C ASN A 870 -11.07 21.84 -3.25
N ASN A 871 -11.79 22.95 -3.07
CA ASN A 871 -11.19 24.27 -2.89
C ASN A 871 -10.87 24.52 -1.41
N SER A 872 -9.59 24.43 -1.04
CA SER A 872 -9.11 24.67 0.35
C SER A 872 -9.41 26.07 0.91
N THR A 873 -9.53 27.09 0.06
CA THR A 873 -9.89 28.45 0.50
C THR A 873 -11.41 28.67 0.51
N GLY A 874 -12.17 27.87 -0.24
CA GLY A 874 -13.62 27.97 -0.38
C GLY A 874 -14.42 27.00 0.48
N CYS A 875 -13.77 26.08 1.22
CA CYS A 875 -14.45 25.16 2.11
C CYS A 875 -14.79 25.78 3.47
N GLN A 876 -15.70 25.14 4.22
CA GLN A 876 -15.95 25.44 5.63
C GLN A 876 -15.21 24.50 6.58
N ILE A 877 -14.87 23.29 6.13
CA ILE A 877 -14.05 22.33 6.88
C ILE A 877 -12.76 22.09 6.10
N LEU A 878 -11.63 22.51 6.64
CA LEU A 878 -10.33 22.22 6.05
C LEU A 878 -9.67 21.10 6.85
N VAL A 879 -9.41 19.96 6.22
CA VAL A 879 -8.61 18.87 6.82
C VAL A 879 -7.19 18.97 6.28
N THR A 880 -6.21 19.08 7.17
CA THR A 880 -4.83 19.38 6.79
C THR A 880 -3.83 18.83 7.82
N VAL A 881 -2.53 19.01 7.54
CA VAL A 881 -1.40 18.64 8.39
C VAL A 881 -0.75 19.89 8.99
N PRO A 882 -0.01 19.79 10.12
CA PRO A 882 0.52 20.94 10.84
C PRO A 882 1.30 21.93 9.96
N HIS A 883 2.28 21.43 9.20
CA HIS A 883 3.13 22.23 8.31
C HIS A 883 2.34 23.05 7.28
N ILE A 884 1.23 22.50 6.77
CA ILE A 884 0.43 23.19 5.78
C ILE A 884 -0.42 24.28 6.43
N LEU A 885 -0.99 24.03 7.60
CA LEU A 885 -1.70 25.09 8.32
C LEU A 885 -0.76 26.25 8.66
N GLN A 886 0.47 25.95 9.08
CA GLN A 886 1.48 26.96 9.39
C GLN A 886 1.75 27.84 8.17
N ILE A 887 1.98 27.23 7.01
CA ILE A 887 2.16 27.96 5.73
C ILE A 887 0.91 28.78 5.39
N MET A 888 -0.29 28.22 5.58
CA MET A 888 -1.55 28.92 5.26
C MET A 888 -1.80 30.13 6.16
N LEU A 889 -1.44 30.05 7.45
CA LEU A 889 -1.55 31.16 8.41
C LEU A 889 -0.49 32.24 8.18
N LEU A 890 0.75 31.84 7.84
CA LEU A 890 1.84 32.78 7.58
C LEU A 890 1.75 33.45 6.20
N SER A 891 0.98 32.90 5.27
CA SER A 891 0.85 33.45 3.92
C SER A 891 0.15 34.83 3.90
N PRO A 892 0.79 35.88 3.34
CA PRO A 892 0.21 37.23 3.28
C PRO A 892 -1.12 37.31 2.50
N THR A 893 -1.33 36.44 1.51
CA THR A 893 -2.56 36.41 0.70
C THR A 893 -3.75 35.86 1.50
N ASN A 894 -3.49 34.91 2.40
CA ASN A 894 -4.49 34.30 3.26
C ASN A 894 -4.76 35.13 4.51
N ALA A 895 -3.78 35.88 5.01
CA ALA A 895 -3.88 36.70 6.21
C ALA A 895 -5.09 37.66 6.19
N LYS A 896 -5.41 38.24 5.03
CA LYS A 896 -6.54 39.17 4.87
C LYS A 896 -7.85 38.50 4.43
N SER A 897 -7.77 37.39 3.70
CA SER A 897 -8.94 36.82 2.99
C SER A 897 -9.49 35.55 3.63
N TRP A 898 -8.63 34.70 4.19
CA TRP A 898 -8.98 33.37 4.68
C TRP A 898 -8.83 33.25 6.20
N ALA A 899 -7.70 33.70 6.77
CA ALA A 899 -7.43 33.58 8.20
C ALA A 899 -8.53 34.20 9.11
N PRO A 900 -9.15 35.37 8.78
CA PRO A 900 -10.24 35.93 9.59
C PRO A 900 -11.53 35.11 9.59
N ARG A 901 -11.67 34.18 8.62
CA ARG A 901 -12.81 33.26 8.53
C ARG A 901 -12.63 32.04 9.41
N VAL A 902 -11.41 31.74 9.86
CA VAL A 902 -11.14 30.61 10.75
C VAL A 902 -11.74 30.90 12.12
N LYS A 903 -12.77 30.13 12.49
CA LYS A 903 -13.52 30.28 13.75
C LYS A 903 -13.08 29.29 14.82
N ARG A 904 -12.49 28.17 14.41
CA ARG A 904 -12.02 27.12 15.32
C ARG A 904 -10.93 26.27 14.68
N ILE A 905 -9.94 25.87 15.46
CA ILE A 905 -8.90 24.92 15.04
C ILE A 905 -8.94 23.70 15.96
N ILE A 906 -8.95 22.51 15.36
CA ILE A 906 -8.86 21.24 16.07
C ILE A 906 -7.45 20.69 15.87
N PHE A 907 -6.73 20.49 16.96
CA PHE A 907 -5.43 19.83 17.01
C PHE A 907 -5.62 18.40 17.49
N ASP A 908 -5.57 17.45 16.56
CA ASP A 908 -5.69 16.04 16.87
C ASP A 908 -4.32 15.43 17.21
N GLU A 909 -4.31 14.49 18.14
CA GLU A 909 -3.11 13.87 18.70
C GLU A 909 -1.99 14.86 19.07
N ILE A 910 -2.37 15.92 19.78
CA ILE A 910 -1.46 17.01 20.17
C ILE A 910 -0.31 16.56 21.08
N HIS A 911 -0.39 15.36 21.68
CA HIS A 911 0.74 14.75 22.38
C HIS A 911 1.98 14.54 21.48
N SER A 912 1.80 14.57 20.16
CA SER A 912 2.89 14.58 19.16
C SER A 912 3.81 15.80 19.29
N ILE A 913 3.41 16.84 20.05
CA ILE A 913 4.25 18.01 20.36
C ILE A 913 5.57 17.64 21.06
N GLY A 914 5.62 16.52 21.79
CA GLY A 914 6.82 16.06 22.48
C GLY A 914 7.84 15.35 21.58
N GLN A 915 7.56 15.16 20.28
CA GLN A 915 8.46 14.51 19.34
C GLN A 915 9.42 15.52 18.69
N SER A 916 10.69 15.13 18.53
CA SER A 916 11.81 16.05 18.26
C SER A 916 11.80 16.78 16.90
N GLU A 917 11.12 16.25 15.88
CA GLU A 917 11.14 16.84 14.54
C GLU A 917 9.96 17.80 14.25
N ASP A 918 8.76 17.47 14.73
CA ASP A 918 7.53 18.24 14.44
C ASP A 918 7.03 19.12 15.59
N GLY A 919 7.55 18.95 16.81
CA GLY A 919 7.09 19.66 18.01
C GLY A 919 7.07 21.18 17.89
N VAL A 920 8.11 21.75 17.25
CA VAL A 920 8.24 23.20 17.03
C VAL A 920 7.08 23.76 16.19
N VAL A 921 6.58 22.99 15.22
CA VAL A 921 5.46 23.42 14.37
C VAL A 921 4.17 23.47 15.16
N TRP A 922 3.92 22.48 16.03
CA TRP A 922 2.75 22.48 16.91
C TRP A 922 2.77 23.66 17.88
N GLU A 923 3.92 23.97 18.50
CA GLU A 923 4.07 25.15 19.37
C GLU A 923 3.76 26.46 18.62
N GLN A 924 4.32 26.63 17.43
CA GLN A 924 4.07 27.81 16.61
C GLN A 924 2.61 27.92 16.19
N LEU A 925 1.95 26.82 15.84
CA LEU A 925 0.53 26.82 15.49
C LEU A 925 -0.35 27.23 16.67
N LEU A 926 -0.03 26.81 17.89
CA LEU A 926 -0.73 27.25 19.09
C LEU A 926 -0.59 28.76 19.29
N LEU A 927 0.60 29.32 19.06
CA LEU A 927 0.87 30.76 19.16
C LEU A 927 0.19 31.58 18.04
N LEU A 928 0.11 31.02 16.83
CA LEU A 928 -0.45 31.69 15.64
C LEU A 928 -1.98 31.55 15.52
N SER A 929 -2.62 30.75 16.37
CA SER A 929 -4.05 30.44 16.26
C SER A 929 -4.92 31.70 16.50
N PRO A 930 -5.71 32.17 15.51
CA PRO A 930 -6.50 33.40 15.62
C PRO A 930 -7.85 33.20 16.34
N CYS A 931 -8.13 32.01 16.86
CA CYS A 931 -9.46 31.59 17.32
C CYS A 931 -9.37 30.55 18.46
N PRO A 932 -10.49 30.24 19.15
CA PRO A 932 -10.53 29.14 20.12
C PRO A 932 -10.08 27.80 19.52
N ILE A 933 -9.41 26.99 20.33
CA ILE A 933 -8.79 25.72 19.92
C ILE A 933 -9.46 24.53 20.62
N ILE A 934 -9.53 23.40 19.93
CA ILE A 934 -9.85 22.09 20.51
C ILE A 934 -8.59 21.24 20.40
N ALA A 935 -7.95 20.96 21.53
CA ALA A 935 -6.76 20.12 21.56
C ALA A 935 -7.14 18.73 22.08
N LEU A 936 -6.97 17.70 21.24
CA LEU A 936 -7.27 16.31 21.56
C LEU A 936 -5.97 15.54 21.76
N SER A 937 -5.86 14.86 22.89
CA SER A 937 -4.67 14.11 23.27
C SER A 937 -5.01 12.70 23.76
N ALA A 938 -4.16 11.72 23.44
CA ALA A 938 -4.05 10.51 24.24
C ALA A 938 -3.60 10.87 25.68
N THR A 939 -3.77 9.92 26.62
CA THR A 939 -3.36 10.10 28.01
C THR A 939 -1.91 10.55 28.11
N VAL A 940 -1.70 11.74 28.67
CA VAL A 940 -0.38 12.34 28.90
C VAL A 940 -0.04 12.14 30.38
N GLY A 941 0.98 11.33 30.68
CA GLY A 941 1.42 10.95 32.02
C GLY A 941 1.06 9.51 32.37
N THR A 942 1.89 8.74 33.08
CA THR A 942 3.05 9.09 33.93
C THR A 942 4.40 9.08 33.26
#